data_AF-A0A8H5M2W8-F1
#
_entry.id   AF-A0A8H5M2W8-F1
#
_cell.length_a   1.000
_cell.length_b   1.000
_cell.length_c   1.000
_cell.angle_alpha   90.00
_cell.angle_beta   90.00
_cell.angle_gamma   90.00
#
_symmetry.space_group_name_H-M   'P 1'
#
loop_
_entity.id
_entity.type
_entity.pdbx_description
1 polymer ?
#
loop_
_entity_poly.entity_id
_entity_poly.type
_entity_poly.pdbx_seq_one_letter_code
_entity_poly.pdbx_strand_id
1 'polypeptide(L)'
;MTIIFDSFPDIKGEERASKFLHECLAQNVSKASNYSLELCLASLSIEPQILETLRAAHGARDWERIKGLCVYFRRNAWRFNFRFGKFNKDMSCLKVADIANGNLKRSMYVPEEEETEQEREGRGPTIEMTSFIRNLQIPLGTREDIPLVILHKLGRFQDDPLLRQRLDGIFSPGHHTFLVNTSGSGKTKLLFEGLCQRWGFYFTFARDGSRLGPNDLAHIPTNLNWTSKWTQYLPPPSDPQYPTLLQANLQMVHNAFGGALLARLLVFKLFLEACSKEGFCQDHRQRWLEAQLLPRDLSNRGDPFNMLQLDVRNAQIDGSVIDEAIAQMLEEIQEIWDMPLGEFLYIALDEANVPSREYMRAFADEHGEYPLLKAVIRSWQRRLGHLPVRFVVAGTVIPQQHFQSASGEWDDWRWSSDTDSFHDPESQRRYIAQFLPPEFEASEDCQVLMQRMWHWLRGRHRYTASFLTLLLANRFENSLYLLRQYIATVTKYSPTDHVEHVSEEVREEVERSISWFSELGSKGLDEGPISRIEMHRAVIAYLTTSRGCLDCETKERALVTQDYGYFVDTECRRIALDEPLMVIYGAGWLKNYEHSAATTMFKTFDSKYPTPLRSSHFALFLALSFTSTFDGFSNILDAFKIYGGPLSSALAAKLVLVSKKADGRPEPTDVHFSEHSPKRLVFEAGSAEGMLAWFKHERDEPFCLFQSSPGSSATLAFCLKFQDGQCFWVFVHVPEDFTSEDSSPSFAEDIQHASPASLFDEQPEILSLLVELPHLSPDVGPLGVLRVSGSFRVEKSSEDSIPSEHQPAAILNITSLEEAGKRISQDMLMRRLARIFSDDTGDSLRHRQPRQLESSSPSRKSGRRKRSSGGFTSTTRVSTRLRSKRQTVNAPSGSGSPGPPDSKKRRRNNASGSAHTRKPDTGGSGPGTSNTKATAGRRLNKVTAVATGHASPGVPPSEPPENASRYNLRKRIRLPRP
;
A
#
# COMPACT_ATOMS: atom_id res chain seq x y z
N MET A 1 -43.10 25.44 43.41
CA MET A 1 -44.17 24.97 42.48
C MET A 1 -45.38 25.90 42.36
N THR A 2 -46.43 25.83 43.19
CA THR A 2 -47.64 26.67 43.02
C THR A 2 -47.28 28.16 42.93
N ILE A 3 -46.36 28.59 43.79
CA ILE A 3 -45.74 29.92 43.81
C ILE A 3 -45.19 30.35 42.42
N ILE A 4 -44.66 29.44 41.59
CA ILE A 4 -44.21 29.80 40.23
C ILE A 4 -45.42 30.15 39.36
N PHE A 5 -46.42 29.26 39.28
CA PHE A 5 -47.64 29.49 38.48
C PHE A 5 -48.42 30.74 38.92
N ASP A 6 -48.41 31.06 40.21
CA ASP A 6 -49.08 32.24 40.73
C ASP A 6 -48.23 33.51 40.55
N SER A 7 -46.90 33.38 40.39
CA SER A 7 -46.00 34.49 39.98
C SER A 7 -46.02 34.77 38.47
N PHE A 8 -46.44 33.78 37.67
CA PHE A 8 -46.57 33.87 36.21
C PHE A 8 -48.00 33.53 35.78
N PRO A 9 -49.01 34.39 36.04
CA PRO A 9 -50.41 34.09 35.71
C PRO A 9 -50.65 33.90 34.20
N ASP A 10 -49.79 34.45 33.33
CA ASP A 10 -49.72 34.10 31.91
C ASP A 10 -48.28 34.16 31.38
N ILE A 11 -48.01 33.35 30.34
CA ILE A 11 -46.76 33.34 29.59
C ILE A 11 -46.99 33.58 28.08
N LYS A 12 -47.85 34.56 27.76
CA LYS A 12 -48.24 34.83 26.35
C LYS A 12 -47.09 35.38 25.50
N GLY A 13 -46.16 36.16 26.06
CA GLY A 13 -44.96 36.64 25.36
C GLY A 13 -43.74 35.74 25.57
N GLU A 14 -42.84 35.65 24.60
CA GLU A 14 -41.57 34.90 24.70
C GLU A 14 -40.75 35.30 25.93
N GLU A 15 -40.66 36.60 26.23
CA GLU A 15 -39.94 37.13 27.40
C GLU A 15 -40.55 36.70 28.75
N ARG A 16 -41.87 36.43 28.81
CA ARG A 16 -42.51 35.86 30.01
C ARG A 16 -42.34 34.36 30.08
N ALA A 17 -42.44 33.67 28.94
CA ALA A 17 -42.22 32.23 28.84
C ALA A 17 -40.77 31.85 29.17
N SER A 18 -39.78 32.65 28.78
CA SER A 18 -38.37 32.44 29.13
C SER A 18 -38.11 32.65 30.62
N LYS A 19 -38.71 33.66 31.25
CA LYS A 19 -38.63 33.89 32.70
C LYS A 19 -39.29 32.75 33.49
N PHE A 20 -40.46 32.28 33.06
CA PHE A 20 -41.11 31.11 33.66
C PHE A 20 -40.28 29.83 33.51
N LEU A 21 -39.71 29.58 32.33
CA LEU A 21 -38.84 28.42 32.06
C LEU A 21 -37.56 28.48 32.91
N HIS A 22 -36.93 29.65 33.02
CA HIS A 22 -35.77 29.91 33.88
C HIS A 22 -36.07 29.56 35.35
N GLU A 23 -37.19 30.01 35.91
CA GLU A 23 -37.60 29.66 37.28
C GLU A 23 -37.91 28.16 37.45
N CYS A 24 -38.51 27.51 36.45
CA CYS A 24 -38.75 26.07 36.47
C CYS A 24 -37.44 25.27 36.42
N LEU A 25 -36.42 25.74 35.70
CA LEU A 25 -35.08 25.15 35.69
C LEU A 25 -34.36 25.38 37.03
N ALA A 26 -34.48 26.58 37.60
CA ALA A 26 -33.83 26.95 38.86
C ALA A 26 -34.32 26.13 40.07
N GLN A 27 -35.63 25.82 40.16
CA GLN A 27 -36.16 25.02 41.28
C GLN A 27 -35.78 23.52 41.25
N ASN A 28 -35.11 23.03 40.21
CA ASN A 28 -34.84 21.59 40.02
C ASN A 28 -33.38 21.14 40.26
N VAL A 29 -32.39 22.04 40.40
CA VAL A 29 -30.97 21.64 40.53
C VAL A 29 -30.15 22.64 41.35
N SER A 30 -29.17 22.14 42.12
CA SER A 30 -28.07 22.94 42.70
C SER A 30 -27.12 23.59 41.69
N LYS A 31 -27.35 23.41 40.37
CA LYS A 31 -26.63 24.03 39.25
C LYS A 31 -27.48 25.07 38.49
N ALA A 32 -28.45 25.70 39.14
CA ALA A 32 -29.34 26.70 38.55
C ALA A 32 -28.60 27.83 37.80
N SER A 33 -27.38 28.17 38.23
CA SER A 33 -26.46 29.14 37.62
C SER A 33 -26.14 28.92 36.13
N ASN A 34 -26.38 27.73 35.59
CA ASN A 34 -25.88 27.34 34.26
C ASN A 34 -26.84 27.69 33.11
N TYR A 35 -28.07 28.11 33.40
CA TYR A 35 -29.09 28.40 32.39
C TYR A 35 -29.53 29.86 32.48
N SER A 36 -28.97 30.72 31.63
CA SER A 36 -29.30 32.15 31.65
C SER A 36 -30.69 32.44 31.06
N LEU A 37 -31.25 33.61 31.35
CA LEU A 37 -32.53 34.03 30.80
C LEU A 37 -32.47 34.20 29.28
N GLU A 38 -31.34 34.65 28.74
CA GLU A 38 -31.09 34.79 27.31
C GLU A 38 -31.04 33.42 26.63
N LEU A 39 -30.51 32.38 27.29
CA LEU A 39 -30.51 31.01 26.80
C LEU A 39 -31.94 30.43 26.74
N CYS A 40 -32.74 30.71 27.78
CA CYS A 40 -34.16 30.34 27.82
C CYS A 40 -34.93 31.03 26.70
N LEU A 41 -34.71 32.34 26.49
CA LEU A 41 -35.32 33.12 25.42
C LEU A 41 -34.92 32.59 24.03
N ALA A 42 -33.62 32.40 23.79
CA ALA A 42 -33.10 31.88 22.53
C ALA A 42 -33.72 30.52 22.15
N SER A 43 -33.92 29.61 23.11
CA SER A 43 -34.58 28.32 22.82
C SER A 43 -36.01 28.47 22.30
N LEU A 44 -36.77 29.40 22.85
CA LEU A 44 -38.18 29.61 22.52
C LEU A 44 -38.35 30.30 21.16
N SER A 45 -37.37 31.12 20.76
CA SER A 45 -37.29 31.73 19.43
C SER A 45 -36.70 30.79 18.36
N ILE A 46 -35.80 29.86 18.73
CA ILE A 46 -35.19 28.87 17.81
C ILE A 46 -36.13 27.68 17.55
N GLU A 47 -36.84 27.19 18.56
CA GLU A 47 -37.81 26.10 18.46
C GLU A 47 -39.19 26.54 19.00
N PRO A 48 -40.03 27.22 18.17
CA PRO A 48 -41.36 27.70 18.59
C PRO A 48 -42.30 26.60 19.13
N GLN A 49 -42.07 25.34 18.77
CA GLN A 49 -42.80 24.18 19.31
C GLN A 49 -42.57 23.97 20.81
N ILE A 50 -41.38 24.33 21.35
CA ILE A 50 -41.13 24.37 22.80
C ILE A 50 -42.07 25.40 23.43
N LEU A 51 -42.15 26.60 22.85
CA LEU A 51 -42.94 27.72 23.35
C LEU A 51 -44.44 27.42 23.34
N GLU A 52 -44.95 26.79 22.29
CA GLU A 52 -46.34 26.32 22.23
C GLU A 52 -46.61 25.22 23.25
N THR A 53 -45.71 24.24 23.37
CA THR A 53 -45.85 23.14 24.35
C THR A 53 -45.78 23.66 25.79
N LEU A 54 -44.91 24.64 26.06
CA LEU A 54 -44.76 25.30 27.36
C LEU A 54 -46.01 26.11 27.70
N ARG A 55 -46.55 26.90 26.75
CA ARG A 55 -47.82 27.63 26.91
C ARG A 55 -49.00 26.69 27.18
N ALA A 56 -49.10 25.58 26.45
CA ALA A 56 -50.16 24.59 26.63
C ALA A 56 -50.07 23.89 28.00
N ALA A 57 -48.90 23.41 28.38
CA ALA A 57 -48.67 22.78 29.68
C ALA A 57 -48.89 23.78 30.83
N HIS A 58 -48.46 25.04 30.66
CA HIS A 58 -48.70 26.11 31.63
C HIS A 58 -50.20 26.39 31.81
N GLY A 59 -50.95 26.53 30.72
CA GLY A 59 -52.39 26.78 30.75
C GLY A 59 -53.18 25.65 31.43
N ALA A 60 -52.72 24.40 31.28
CA ALA A 60 -53.27 23.23 31.95
C ALA A 60 -52.79 23.06 33.41
N ARG A 61 -51.82 23.86 33.88
CA ARG A 61 -51.02 23.61 35.10
C ARG A 61 -50.39 22.21 35.17
N ASP A 62 -50.08 21.64 34.01
CA ASP A 62 -49.48 20.31 33.83
C ASP A 62 -47.99 20.33 34.16
N TRP A 63 -47.66 20.02 35.42
CA TRP A 63 -46.29 20.07 35.90
C TRP A 63 -45.39 18.99 35.31
N GLU A 64 -45.87 17.76 35.11
CA GLU A 64 -45.01 16.68 34.60
C GLU A 64 -44.60 16.93 33.15
N ARG A 65 -45.45 17.57 32.32
CA ARG A 65 -45.06 18.03 30.98
C ARG A 65 -44.07 19.20 31.01
N ILE A 66 -44.19 20.14 31.94
CA ILE A 66 -43.21 21.24 32.10
C ILE A 66 -41.87 20.70 32.63
N LYS A 67 -41.88 19.74 33.55
CA LYS A 67 -40.71 19.00 34.02
C LYS A 67 -40.05 18.20 32.90
N GLY A 68 -40.84 17.58 32.02
CA GLY A 68 -40.37 16.99 30.75
C GLY A 68 -39.68 18.01 29.85
N LEU A 69 -40.29 19.19 29.63
CA LEU A 69 -39.65 20.30 28.92
C LEU A 69 -38.37 20.79 29.61
N CYS A 70 -38.31 20.78 30.95
CA CYS A 70 -37.10 21.12 31.71
C CYS A 70 -36.03 20.03 31.61
N VAL A 71 -36.36 18.77 31.33
CA VAL A 71 -35.37 17.74 30.96
C VAL A 71 -34.90 17.95 29.53
N TYR A 72 -35.82 18.14 28.57
CA TYR A 72 -35.50 18.42 27.16
C TYR A 72 -34.61 19.66 27.00
N PHE A 73 -34.94 20.76 27.69
CA PHE A 73 -34.14 21.98 27.67
C PHE A 73 -32.78 21.75 28.33
N ARG A 74 -32.67 21.10 29.49
CA ARG A 74 -31.35 20.84 30.12
C ARG A 74 -30.44 20.00 29.23
N ARG A 75 -31.01 19.00 28.54
CA ARG A 75 -30.33 18.21 27.49
C ARG A 75 -29.90 19.13 26.33
N ASN A 76 -30.83 19.82 25.67
CA ASN A 76 -30.53 20.62 24.47
C ASN A 76 -29.96 22.03 24.74
N ALA A 77 -29.71 22.40 26.00
CA ALA A 77 -29.32 23.75 26.43
C ALA A 77 -28.14 24.32 25.65
N TRP A 78 -27.14 23.48 25.36
CA TRP A 78 -25.96 23.88 24.61
C TRP A 78 -26.31 24.34 23.19
N ARG A 79 -27.31 23.75 22.51
CA ARG A 79 -27.76 24.13 21.15
C ARG A 79 -28.33 25.53 21.08
N PHE A 80 -28.94 26.00 22.17
CA PHE A 80 -29.60 27.30 22.25
C PHE A 80 -28.64 28.45 22.59
N ASN A 81 -27.36 28.17 22.80
CA ASN A 81 -26.34 29.20 22.99
C ASN A 81 -26.30 30.10 21.75
N PHE A 82 -26.45 31.42 21.93
CA PHE A 82 -26.53 32.40 20.83
C PHE A 82 -25.36 32.32 19.85
N ARG A 83 -24.18 31.85 20.29
CA ARG A 83 -23.00 31.65 19.44
C ARG A 83 -23.19 30.54 18.37
N PHE A 84 -24.12 29.61 18.58
CA PHE A 84 -24.55 28.62 17.58
C PHE A 84 -25.63 29.12 16.60
N GLY A 85 -25.98 30.42 16.60
CA GLY A 85 -26.97 30.95 15.65
C GLY A 85 -26.67 30.64 14.17
N LYS A 86 -25.38 30.60 13.80
CA LYS A 86 -24.94 30.14 12.47
C LYS A 86 -25.02 28.62 12.33
N PHE A 87 -24.51 27.87 13.31
CA PHE A 87 -24.55 26.40 13.34
C PHE A 87 -25.96 25.84 13.15
N ASN A 88 -26.95 26.35 13.89
CA ASN A 88 -28.35 25.92 13.78
C ASN A 88 -28.95 26.28 12.41
N LYS A 89 -28.54 27.40 11.81
CA LYS A 89 -28.94 27.81 10.46
C LYS A 89 -28.30 26.93 9.37
N ASP A 90 -27.07 26.46 9.55
CA ASP A 90 -26.44 25.54 8.59
C ASP A 90 -26.94 24.10 8.77
N MET A 91 -27.23 23.65 10.01
CA MET A 91 -27.93 22.39 10.30
C MET A 91 -29.33 22.31 9.66
N SER A 92 -30.11 23.38 9.72
CA SER A 92 -31.45 23.43 9.10
C SER A 92 -31.42 23.53 7.56
N CYS A 93 -30.24 23.69 6.96
CA CYS A 93 -30.05 23.66 5.50
C CYS A 93 -29.60 22.30 4.96
N LEU A 94 -29.59 21.24 5.78
CA LEU A 94 -29.11 19.91 5.39
C LEU A 94 -30.23 19.01 4.87
N LYS A 95 -29.99 18.33 3.75
CA LYS A 95 -30.93 17.37 3.11
C LYS A 95 -30.90 15.98 3.77
N VAL A 96 -30.77 15.91 5.09
CA VAL A 96 -30.57 14.64 5.81
C VAL A 96 -31.74 13.67 5.58
N ALA A 97 -32.97 14.17 5.63
CA ALA A 97 -34.17 13.37 5.38
C ALA A 97 -34.25 12.85 3.93
N ASP A 98 -33.83 13.63 2.93
CA ASP A 98 -33.87 13.18 1.53
C ASP A 98 -32.88 12.05 1.25
N ILE A 99 -31.72 12.06 1.91
CA ILE A 99 -30.73 10.98 1.80
C ILE A 99 -31.18 9.77 2.63
N ALA A 100 -31.68 9.97 3.85
CA ALA A 100 -32.23 8.91 4.69
C ALA A 100 -33.35 8.14 3.99
N ASN A 101 -34.29 8.85 3.36
CA ASN A 101 -35.41 8.26 2.63
C ASN A 101 -35.01 7.77 1.22
N GLY A 102 -33.83 8.12 0.71
CA GLY A 102 -33.37 7.74 -0.64
C GLY A 102 -33.96 8.57 -1.78
N ASN A 103 -34.62 9.70 -1.46
CA ASN A 103 -35.16 10.66 -2.43
C ASN A 103 -34.05 11.34 -3.26
N LEU A 104 -32.83 11.44 -2.71
CA LEU A 104 -31.71 12.07 -3.42
C LEU A 104 -31.19 11.15 -4.53
N LYS A 105 -31.55 11.47 -5.78
CA LYS A 105 -30.98 10.84 -6.97
C LYS A 105 -29.47 11.11 -7.02
N ARG A 106 -28.66 10.07 -6.76
CA ARG A 106 -27.19 10.10 -6.95
C ARG A 106 -26.86 10.52 -8.38
N SER A 107 -25.89 11.41 -8.54
CA SER A 107 -25.22 11.59 -9.83
C SER A 107 -24.41 10.33 -10.14
N MET A 108 -24.66 9.73 -11.30
CA MET A 108 -23.88 8.60 -11.81
C MET A 108 -22.90 9.08 -12.87
N TYR A 109 -21.74 8.43 -12.96
CA TYR A 109 -20.80 8.63 -14.03
C TYR A 109 -21.42 8.19 -15.37
N VAL A 110 -21.25 9.04 -16.37
CA VAL A 110 -21.53 8.79 -17.78
C VAL A 110 -20.33 9.38 -18.53
N PRO A 111 -19.71 8.66 -19.48
CA PRO A 111 -18.70 9.26 -20.36
C PRO A 111 -19.26 10.49 -21.08
N GLU A 112 -18.42 11.46 -21.43
CA GLU A 112 -18.87 12.62 -22.19
C GLU A 112 -19.36 12.16 -23.58
N GLU A 113 -20.63 12.41 -23.87
CA GLU A 113 -21.24 12.20 -25.19
C GLU A 113 -20.79 13.35 -26.11
N GLU A 114 -19.52 13.32 -26.53
CA GLU A 114 -19.03 14.21 -27.58
C GLU A 114 -19.77 13.91 -28.90
N GLU A 115 -20.69 14.80 -29.31
CA GLU A 115 -21.38 14.80 -30.61
C GLU A 115 -20.40 15.03 -31.78
N THR A 116 -19.44 14.12 -31.95
CA THR A 116 -18.42 14.16 -32.99
C THR A 116 -18.99 13.76 -34.34
N GLU A 117 -18.46 14.32 -35.42
CA GLU A 117 -18.91 13.97 -36.77
C GLU A 117 -18.59 12.50 -37.15
N GLN A 118 -17.78 11.80 -36.35
CA GLN A 118 -17.53 10.36 -36.47
C GLN A 118 -18.75 9.49 -36.15
N GLU A 119 -19.69 9.96 -35.31
CA GLU A 119 -20.99 9.30 -35.13
C GLU A 119 -21.82 9.34 -36.43
N ARG A 120 -21.69 10.40 -37.24
CA ARG A 120 -22.33 10.51 -38.56
C ARG A 120 -21.69 9.59 -39.61
N GLU A 121 -20.43 9.20 -39.42
CA GLU A 121 -19.76 8.17 -40.24
C GLU A 121 -20.01 6.73 -39.76
N GLY A 122 -20.71 6.53 -38.63
CA GLY A 122 -21.02 5.21 -38.10
C GLY A 122 -19.79 4.43 -37.60
N ARG A 123 -18.73 5.12 -37.15
CA ARG A 123 -17.51 4.50 -36.59
C ARG A 123 -17.28 4.78 -35.11
N GLY A 124 -18.12 5.61 -34.48
CA GLY A 124 -18.04 5.89 -33.06
C GLY A 124 -18.25 4.63 -32.19
N PRO A 125 -17.92 4.71 -30.89
CA PRO A 125 -18.22 3.64 -29.93
C PRO A 125 -19.70 3.27 -29.98
N THR A 126 -20.01 1.98 -29.85
CA THR A 126 -21.42 1.56 -29.94
C THR A 126 -22.23 2.20 -28.80
N ILE A 127 -23.47 2.60 -29.10
CA ILE A 127 -24.43 3.13 -28.12
C ILE A 127 -24.63 2.14 -26.95
N GLU A 128 -24.43 0.86 -27.23
CA GLU A 128 -24.38 -0.26 -26.28
C GLU A 128 -23.27 -0.09 -25.23
N MET A 129 -22.08 0.39 -25.62
CA MET A 129 -20.92 0.59 -24.73
C MET A 129 -21.18 1.69 -23.69
N THR A 130 -21.65 2.86 -24.13
CA THR A 130 -22.03 3.97 -23.24
C THR A 130 -23.23 3.58 -22.37
N SER A 131 -24.17 2.81 -22.92
CA SER A 131 -25.30 2.25 -22.17
C SER A 131 -24.84 1.23 -21.11
N PHE A 132 -23.86 0.40 -21.40
CA PHE A 132 -23.26 -0.53 -20.45
C PHE A 132 -22.58 0.20 -19.29
N ILE A 133 -21.73 1.20 -19.58
CA ILE A 133 -21.06 2.01 -18.54
C ILE A 133 -22.10 2.72 -17.65
N ARG A 134 -23.15 3.29 -18.26
CA ARG A 134 -24.30 3.87 -17.57
C ARG A 134 -25.02 2.83 -16.68
N ASN A 135 -25.13 1.58 -17.12
CA ASN A 135 -25.73 0.48 -16.36
C ASN A 135 -24.85 -0.05 -15.21
N LEU A 136 -23.54 0.24 -15.19
CA LEU A 136 -22.68 -0.06 -14.02
C LEU A 136 -23.02 0.81 -12.79
N GLN A 137 -23.76 1.91 -12.97
CA GLN A 137 -24.23 2.80 -11.89
C GLN A 137 -23.09 3.26 -10.95
N ILE A 138 -21.92 3.57 -11.54
CA ILE A 138 -20.74 4.07 -10.81
C ILE A 138 -21.04 5.51 -10.34
N PRO A 139 -20.95 5.84 -9.04
CA PRO A 139 -21.21 7.20 -8.56
C PRO A 139 -20.23 8.25 -9.11
N LEU A 140 -20.74 9.46 -9.36
CA LEU A 140 -19.94 10.63 -9.74
C LEU A 140 -19.18 11.19 -8.54
N GLY A 141 -17.99 11.74 -8.75
CA GLY A 141 -17.17 12.32 -7.67
C GLY A 141 -17.32 13.84 -7.51
N THR A 142 -16.45 14.40 -6.68
CA THR A 142 -16.15 15.87 -6.70
C THR A 142 -15.42 16.27 -7.98
N ARG A 143 -14.92 15.28 -8.73
CA ARG A 143 -14.47 15.36 -10.12
C ARG A 143 -15.49 14.61 -10.96
N GLU A 144 -16.05 15.29 -11.95
CA GLU A 144 -17.12 14.77 -12.80
C GLU A 144 -16.53 13.95 -13.96
N ASP A 145 -15.27 14.22 -14.31
CA ASP A 145 -14.50 13.54 -15.34
C ASP A 145 -13.99 12.14 -14.96
N ILE A 146 -14.01 11.76 -13.67
CA ILE A 146 -13.41 10.51 -13.17
C ILE A 146 -14.46 9.50 -12.68
N PRO A 147 -14.57 8.29 -13.27
CA PRO A 147 -15.38 7.21 -12.72
C PRO A 147 -14.80 6.68 -11.40
N LEU A 148 -15.57 6.79 -10.32
CA LEU A 148 -15.19 6.31 -8.98
C LEU A 148 -15.35 4.79 -8.83
N VAL A 149 -14.48 4.03 -9.47
CA VAL A 149 -14.40 2.55 -9.42
C VAL A 149 -14.44 2.00 -7.99
N ILE A 150 -13.87 2.71 -7.00
CA ILE A 150 -13.92 2.33 -5.58
C ILE A 150 -15.35 2.28 -4.99
N LEU A 151 -16.29 3.08 -5.52
CA LEU A 151 -17.69 3.10 -5.09
C LEU A 151 -18.59 2.17 -5.93
N HIS A 152 -18.07 1.54 -6.99
CA HIS A 152 -18.81 0.50 -7.70
C HIS A 152 -19.18 -0.63 -6.73
N LYS A 153 -20.45 -1.07 -6.81
CA LYS A 153 -21.03 -2.11 -5.95
C LYS A 153 -20.71 -1.91 -4.46
N LEU A 154 -20.74 -0.65 -3.99
CA LEU A 154 -20.58 -0.33 -2.58
C LEU A 154 -21.61 -1.09 -1.72
N GLY A 155 -21.15 -1.76 -0.67
CA GLY A 155 -22.00 -2.55 0.22
C GLY A 155 -22.39 -3.91 -0.37
N ARG A 156 -21.43 -4.59 -1.01
CA ARG A 156 -21.60 -5.92 -1.64
C ARG A 156 -20.60 -6.97 -1.17
N PHE A 157 -19.60 -6.60 -0.36
CA PHE A 157 -18.62 -7.59 0.15
C PHE A 157 -19.23 -8.62 1.11
N GLN A 158 -20.44 -8.43 1.64
CA GLN A 158 -21.16 -9.49 2.40
C GLN A 158 -21.69 -10.62 1.52
N ASP A 159 -21.79 -10.40 0.21
CA ASP A 159 -22.28 -11.36 -0.78
C ASP A 159 -21.17 -12.38 -1.16
N ASP A 160 -19.90 -12.07 -0.86
CA ASP A 160 -18.73 -12.96 -0.99
C ASP A 160 -18.25 -13.46 0.40
N PRO A 161 -18.16 -14.78 0.64
CA PRO A 161 -17.78 -15.32 1.95
C PRO A 161 -16.37 -14.94 2.43
N LEU A 162 -15.39 -14.79 1.53
CA LEU A 162 -14.00 -14.48 1.87
C LEU A 162 -13.85 -13.00 2.20
N LEU A 163 -14.44 -12.13 1.38
CA LEU A 163 -14.47 -10.68 1.65
C LEU A 163 -15.24 -10.37 2.93
N ARG A 164 -16.34 -11.10 3.21
CA ARG A 164 -17.06 -11.03 4.48
C ARG A 164 -16.21 -11.50 5.66
N GLN A 165 -15.54 -12.65 5.56
CA GLN A 165 -14.66 -13.15 6.62
C GLN A 165 -13.55 -12.15 6.95
N ARG A 166 -12.96 -11.51 5.94
CA ARG A 166 -12.00 -10.41 6.11
C ARG A 166 -12.62 -9.20 6.80
N LEU A 167 -13.85 -8.81 6.46
CA LEU A 167 -14.53 -7.66 7.07
C LEU A 167 -14.92 -7.90 8.53
N ASP A 168 -15.49 -9.05 8.89
CA ASP A 168 -15.65 -9.45 10.30
C ASP A 168 -14.26 -9.57 10.99
N GLY A 169 -13.24 -9.99 10.22
CA GLY A 169 -11.82 -10.01 10.57
C GLY A 169 -11.16 -8.64 10.75
N ILE A 170 -11.78 -7.52 10.35
CA ILE A 170 -11.30 -6.13 10.55
C ILE A 170 -12.20 -5.38 11.53
N PHE A 171 -13.51 -5.46 11.36
CA PHE A 171 -14.54 -4.83 12.19
C PHE A 171 -14.93 -5.74 13.37
N SER A 172 -13.93 -6.29 14.08
CA SER A 172 -14.20 -7.19 15.22
C SER A 172 -14.87 -6.46 16.38
N PRO A 173 -15.95 -7.01 16.99
CA PRO A 173 -16.54 -6.45 18.21
C PRO A 173 -15.62 -6.63 19.44
N GLY A 174 -14.66 -7.55 19.38
CA GLY A 174 -13.73 -7.81 20.49
C GLY A 174 -12.61 -6.78 20.61
N HIS A 175 -12.17 -6.17 19.50
CA HIS A 175 -10.91 -5.42 19.47
C HIS A 175 -10.95 -4.18 18.58
N HIS A 176 -10.27 -3.11 19.01
CA HIS A 176 -9.86 -2.02 18.13
C HIS A 176 -8.79 -2.53 17.15
N THR A 177 -8.74 -2.01 15.92
CA THR A 177 -7.90 -2.57 14.85
C THR A 177 -7.08 -1.50 14.14
N PHE A 178 -5.76 -1.64 14.15
CA PHE A 178 -4.85 -0.92 13.26
C PHE A 178 -4.75 -1.67 11.93
N LEU A 179 -5.29 -1.10 10.84
CA LEU A 179 -5.27 -1.68 9.51
C LEU A 179 -4.11 -1.08 8.70
N VAL A 180 -2.95 -1.74 8.71
CA VAL A 180 -1.70 -1.18 8.16
C VAL A 180 -1.20 -2.02 7.01
N ASN A 181 -1.23 -1.43 5.82
CA ASN A 181 -0.62 -1.95 4.59
C ASN A 181 -0.39 -0.78 3.62
N THR A 182 0.39 -0.99 2.57
CA THR A 182 0.89 0.03 1.61
C THR A 182 -0.22 0.88 0.95
N SER A 183 0.11 2.02 0.34
CA SER A 183 -0.89 2.82 -0.39
C SER A 183 -1.39 2.07 -1.63
N GLY A 184 -2.70 2.02 -1.80
CA GLY A 184 -3.37 1.31 -2.89
C GLY A 184 -3.70 -0.16 -2.65
N SER A 185 -3.37 -0.71 -1.48
CA SER A 185 -3.69 -2.10 -1.07
C SER A 185 -5.17 -2.39 -0.78
N GLY A 186 -6.10 -1.45 -1.02
CA GLY A 186 -7.55 -1.70 -0.84
C GLY A 186 -8.14 -1.33 0.54
N LYS A 187 -7.33 -0.94 1.53
CA LYS A 187 -7.77 -0.50 2.89
C LYS A 187 -9.05 0.34 2.90
N THR A 188 -9.07 1.44 2.15
CA THR A 188 -10.19 2.39 2.07
C THR A 188 -11.48 1.73 1.59
N LYS A 189 -11.43 0.80 0.62
CA LYS A 189 -12.59 0.02 0.19
C LYS A 189 -13.09 -0.90 1.31
N LEU A 190 -12.20 -1.52 2.07
CA LEU A 190 -12.57 -2.36 3.22
C LEU A 190 -13.18 -1.53 4.36
N LEU A 191 -12.71 -0.30 4.59
CA LEU A 191 -13.37 0.63 5.52
C LEU A 191 -14.79 0.98 5.05
N PHE A 192 -14.96 1.25 3.75
CA PHE A 192 -16.27 1.55 3.17
C PHE A 192 -17.23 0.37 3.29
N GLU A 193 -16.84 -0.82 2.83
CA GLU A 193 -17.70 -2.01 2.87
C GLU A 193 -18.04 -2.44 4.30
N GLY A 194 -17.10 -2.31 5.25
CA GLY A 194 -17.36 -2.54 6.67
C GLY A 194 -18.35 -1.54 7.27
N LEU A 195 -18.35 -0.27 6.83
CA LEU A 195 -19.34 0.75 7.23
C LEU A 195 -20.68 0.66 6.48
N CYS A 196 -20.77 -0.11 5.38
CA CYS A 196 -22.06 -0.57 4.86
C CYS A 196 -22.66 -1.69 5.72
N GLN A 197 -21.81 -2.56 6.28
CA GLN A 197 -22.24 -3.68 7.12
C GLN A 197 -22.50 -3.27 8.58
N ARG A 198 -21.77 -2.29 9.13
CA ARG A 198 -21.85 -1.82 10.52
C ARG A 198 -22.15 -0.32 10.57
N TRP A 199 -22.96 0.13 11.52
CA TRP A 199 -23.14 1.56 11.76
C TRP A 199 -21.84 2.20 12.26
N GLY A 200 -21.53 3.40 11.77
CA GLY A 200 -20.30 4.08 12.15
C GLY A 200 -20.00 5.34 11.34
N PHE A 201 -18.80 5.88 11.57
CA PHE A 201 -18.31 7.12 10.99
C PHE A 201 -17.08 6.88 10.13
N TYR A 202 -17.07 7.46 8.92
CA TYR A 202 -15.87 7.55 8.10
C TYR A 202 -15.18 8.90 8.31
N PHE A 203 -13.94 8.84 8.76
CA PHE A 203 -13.06 9.98 8.98
C PHE A 203 -11.78 9.79 8.15
N THR A 204 -11.24 10.86 7.60
CA THR A 204 -9.91 10.83 6.97
C THR A 204 -9.09 12.06 7.33
N PHE A 205 -7.79 11.85 7.52
CA PHE A 205 -6.83 12.94 7.71
C PHE A 205 -6.27 13.50 6.40
N ALA A 206 -6.45 12.80 5.27
CA ALA A 206 -6.07 13.31 3.95
C ALA A 206 -6.98 12.78 2.84
N ARG A 207 -7.26 13.66 1.86
CA ARG A 207 -8.01 13.31 0.65
C ARG A 207 -7.02 13.10 -0.50
N ASP A 208 -7.17 11.98 -1.20
CA ASP A 208 -6.37 11.64 -2.38
C ASP A 208 -6.95 12.30 -3.65
N GLY A 209 -6.54 11.81 -4.83
CA GLY A 209 -7.03 12.30 -6.12
C GLY A 209 -8.55 12.15 -6.33
N SER A 210 -9.21 11.16 -5.70
CA SER A 210 -10.66 10.96 -5.76
C SER A 210 -11.44 12.04 -5.02
N ARG A 211 -10.81 12.67 -4.02
CA ARG A 211 -11.41 13.59 -3.07
C ARG A 211 -12.61 13.01 -2.31
N LEU A 212 -12.64 11.72 -2.01
CA LEU A 212 -13.69 11.13 -1.16
C LEU A 212 -13.53 11.51 0.33
N GLY A 213 -14.66 11.64 1.02
CA GLY A 213 -14.72 12.08 2.42
C GLY A 213 -14.74 13.61 2.60
N PRO A 214 -14.98 14.10 3.83
CA PRO A 214 -14.97 15.53 4.15
C PRO A 214 -13.57 16.03 4.55
N ASN A 215 -13.46 17.34 4.76
CA ASN A 215 -12.23 18.04 5.18
C ASN A 215 -12.13 18.27 6.70
N ASP A 216 -13.16 17.87 7.47
CA ASP A 216 -13.35 18.21 8.89
C ASP A 216 -12.15 17.86 9.78
N LEU A 217 -11.43 16.78 9.51
CA LEU A 217 -10.18 16.42 10.17
C LEU A 217 -8.94 16.92 9.43
N ALA A 218 -8.91 16.81 8.10
CA ALA A 218 -7.76 17.17 7.26
C ALA A 218 -7.32 18.65 7.39
N HIS A 219 -8.21 19.54 7.84
CA HIS A 219 -7.87 20.93 8.14
C HIS A 219 -7.43 21.17 9.60
N ILE A 220 -7.69 20.27 10.56
CA ILE A 220 -7.36 20.50 11.98
C ILE A 220 -5.85 20.64 12.21
N PRO A 221 -4.96 19.76 11.70
CA PRO A 221 -3.51 19.93 11.84
C PRO A 221 -3.03 21.32 11.38
N THR A 222 -3.40 21.70 10.15
CA THR A 222 -3.07 23.03 9.62
C THR A 222 -3.61 24.15 10.51
N ASN A 223 -4.82 24.02 11.05
CA ASN A 223 -5.45 25.01 11.93
C ASN A 223 -4.79 25.13 13.33
N LEU A 224 -4.17 24.07 13.85
CA LEU A 224 -3.46 24.11 15.14
C LEU A 224 -2.26 25.06 15.07
N ASN A 225 -1.46 24.98 14.00
CA ASN A 225 -0.31 25.87 13.76
C ASN A 225 -0.64 27.37 13.71
N TRP A 226 -1.91 27.75 13.55
CA TRP A 226 -2.36 29.15 13.49
C TRP A 226 -3.01 29.60 14.81
N THR A 227 -3.05 28.73 15.82
CA THR A 227 -3.66 28.99 17.14
C THR A 227 -2.57 29.46 18.11
N SER A 228 -2.67 30.67 18.64
CA SER A 228 -1.57 31.37 19.35
C SER A 228 -1.04 30.72 20.64
N LYS A 229 -1.68 29.66 21.15
CA LYS A 229 -1.23 28.87 22.31
C LYS A 229 -0.52 27.56 21.92
N TRP A 230 -0.55 27.19 20.64
CA TRP A 230 -0.07 25.90 20.14
C TRP A 230 1.45 25.79 20.18
N THR A 231 1.95 24.71 20.78
CA THR A 231 3.38 24.46 21.00
C THR A 231 3.82 23.27 20.17
N GLN A 232 4.30 23.50 18.94
CA GLN A 232 4.73 22.42 18.02
C GLN A 232 5.89 21.56 18.57
N TYR A 233 6.75 22.16 19.39
CA TYR A 233 7.90 21.52 20.04
C TYR A 233 7.84 21.86 21.52
N LEU A 234 7.57 20.86 22.36
CA LEU A 234 7.62 21.04 23.81
C LEU A 234 9.07 21.30 24.25
N PRO A 235 9.28 22.10 25.33
CA PRO A 235 10.59 22.17 25.97
C PRO A 235 10.92 20.83 26.66
N PRO A 236 12.16 20.62 27.13
CA PRO A 236 12.51 19.44 27.90
C PRO A 236 11.61 19.27 29.15
N PRO A 237 11.34 18.04 29.64
CA PRO A 237 10.49 17.82 30.82
C PRO A 237 10.97 18.48 32.13
N SER A 238 12.21 18.97 32.17
CA SER A 238 12.78 19.76 33.27
C SER A 238 12.37 21.25 33.25
N ASP A 239 11.73 21.73 32.18
CA ASP A 239 11.27 23.12 32.06
C ASP A 239 9.96 23.34 32.83
N PRO A 240 9.86 24.35 33.72
CA PRO A 240 8.64 24.64 34.48
C PRO A 240 7.39 24.89 33.63
N GLN A 241 7.52 25.27 32.36
CA GLN A 241 6.40 25.47 31.44
C GLN A 241 5.90 24.18 30.80
N TYR A 242 6.74 23.13 30.73
CA TYR A 242 6.43 21.85 30.08
C TYR A 242 5.02 21.29 30.37
N PRO A 243 4.58 21.09 31.64
CA PRO A 243 3.26 20.52 31.92
C PRO A 243 2.12 21.44 31.46
N THR A 244 2.30 22.75 31.55
CA THR A 244 1.32 23.75 31.11
C THR A 244 1.15 23.75 29.58
N LEU A 245 2.26 23.66 28.84
CA LEU A 245 2.25 23.64 27.38
C LEU A 245 1.74 22.30 26.84
N LEU A 246 2.12 21.17 27.44
CA LEU A 246 1.57 19.85 27.14
C LEU A 246 0.05 19.81 27.39
N GLN A 247 -0.43 20.29 28.54
CA GLN A 247 -1.86 20.34 28.85
C GLN A 247 -2.62 21.28 27.90
N ALA A 248 -2.03 22.41 27.50
CA ALA A 248 -2.63 23.31 26.52
C ALA A 248 -2.77 22.63 25.14
N ASN A 249 -1.72 21.96 24.65
CA ASN A 249 -1.76 21.17 23.41
C ASN A 249 -2.81 20.07 23.46
N LEU A 250 -2.87 19.30 24.56
CA LEU A 250 -3.88 18.27 24.78
C LEU A 250 -5.29 18.86 24.76
N GLN A 251 -5.54 19.99 25.43
CA GLN A 251 -6.86 20.64 25.42
C GLN A 251 -7.25 21.17 24.02
N MET A 252 -6.29 21.70 23.24
CA MET A 252 -6.56 22.16 21.87
C MET A 252 -6.92 21.01 20.93
N VAL A 253 -6.22 19.87 20.99
CA VAL A 253 -6.62 18.63 20.29
C VAL A 253 -7.98 18.15 20.78
N HIS A 254 -8.18 18.11 22.10
CA HIS A 254 -9.42 17.64 22.72
C HIS A 254 -10.64 18.39 22.20
N ASN A 255 -10.59 19.73 22.19
CA ASN A 255 -11.70 20.57 21.73
C ASN A 255 -11.84 20.53 20.20
N ALA A 256 -10.75 20.58 19.43
CA ALA A 256 -10.81 20.65 17.96
C ALA A 256 -11.35 19.35 17.32
N PHE A 257 -10.88 18.19 17.77
CA PHE A 257 -11.37 16.88 17.32
C PHE A 257 -12.67 16.48 18.03
N GLY A 258 -12.95 17.02 19.22
CA GLY A 258 -14.26 16.93 19.86
C GLY A 258 -15.35 17.61 19.02
N GLY A 259 -15.11 18.84 18.55
CA GLY A 259 -16.06 19.57 17.70
C GLY A 259 -16.35 18.87 16.37
N ALA A 260 -15.37 18.19 15.77
CA ALA A 260 -15.58 17.38 14.56
C ALA A 260 -16.48 16.16 14.83
N LEU A 261 -16.21 15.44 15.92
CA LEU A 261 -17.00 14.29 16.34
C LEU A 261 -18.45 14.69 16.70
N LEU A 262 -18.64 15.80 17.43
CA LEU A 262 -19.96 16.35 17.73
C LEU A 262 -20.75 16.71 16.46
N ALA A 263 -20.10 17.35 15.48
CA ALA A 263 -20.72 17.66 14.19
C ALA A 263 -21.18 16.40 13.44
N ARG A 264 -20.40 15.30 13.47
CA ARG A 264 -20.84 14.00 12.89
C ARG A 264 -22.03 13.41 13.63
N LEU A 265 -21.98 13.37 14.96
CA LEU A 265 -23.03 12.81 15.80
C LEU A 265 -24.37 13.51 15.58
N LEU A 266 -24.37 14.83 15.42
CA LEU A 266 -25.60 15.60 15.21
C LEU A 266 -26.27 15.34 13.85
N VAL A 267 -25.48 15.28 12.78
CA VAL A 267 -26.02 14.93 11.45
C VAL A 267 -26.46 13.46 11.41
N PHE A 268 -25.74 12.57 12.10
CA PHE A 268 -26.12 11.16 12.22
C PHE A 268 -27.41 10.96 13.03
N LYS A 269 -27.60 11.74 14.11
CA LYS A 269 -28.84 11.71 14.89
C LYS A 269 -30.04 12.07 14.02
N LEU A 270 -29.97 13.19 13.28
CA LEU A 270 -31.02 13.57 12.32
C LEU A 270 -31.26 12.50 11.24
N PHE A 271 -30.21 11.76 10.83
CA PHE A 271 -30.32 10.68 9.87
C PHE A 271 -31.09 9.49 10.46
N LEU A 272 -30.75 9.07 11.68
CA LEU A 272 -31.48 8.01 12.39
C LEU A 272 -32.93 8.41 12.70
N GLU A 273 -33.19 9.65 13.12
CA GLU A 273 -34.55 10.18 13.31
C GLU A 273 -35.40 10.08 12.04
N ALA A 274 -34.81 10.34 10.87
CA ALA A 274 -35.49 10.15 9.58
C ALA A 274 -35.74 8.66 9.28
N CYS A 275 -34.71 7.80 9.36
CA CYS A 275 -34.80 6.36 9.09
C CYS A 275 -35.73 5.60 10.04
N SER A 276 -35.87 6.04 11.29
CA SER A 276 -36.63 5.36 12.36
C SER A 276 -38.09 5.07 11.99
N LYS A 277 -38.66 5.85 11.06
CA LYS A 277 -40.05 5.74 10.58
C LYS A 277 -40.29 4.51 9.70
N GLU A 278 -39.24 4.00 9.05
CA GLU A 278 -39.28 2.85 8.14
C GLU A 278 -38.54 1.63 8.71
N GLY A 279 -37.70 1.84 9.72
CA GLY A 279 -36.87 0.82 10.35
C GLY A 279 -35.47 0.72 9.73
N PHE A 280 -34.49 0.31 10.54
CA PHE A 280 -33.08 0.29 10.11
C PHE A 280 -32.78 -0.91 9.20
N CYS A 281 -32.13 -0.66 8.07
CA CYS A 281 -31.76 -1.67 7.07
C CYS A 281 -30.34 -1.41 6.52
N GLN A 282 -29.84 -2.32 5.68
CA GLN A 282 -28.52 -2.18 5.05
C GLN A 282 -28.43 -0.92 4.17
N ASP A 283 -29.48 -0.60 3.41
CA ASP A 283 -29.50 0.58 2.54
C ASP A 283 -29.44 1.89 3.34
N HIS A 284 -29.94 1.92 4.59
CA HIS A 284 -29.76 3.05 5.50
C HIS A 284 -28.28 3.20 5.91
N ARG A 285 -27.54 2.12 6.15
CA ARG A 285 -26.09 2.15 6.43
C ARG A 285 -25.29 2.62 5.22
N GLN A 286 -25.59 2.10 4.03
CA GLN A 286 -24.95 2.54 2.78
C GLN A 286 -25.20 4.03 2.50
N ARG A 287 -26.45 4.50 2.56
CA ARG A 287 -26.79 5.92 2.34
C ARG A 287 -26.13 6.84 3.37
N TRP A 288 -25.98 6.39 4.63
CA TRP A 288 -25.23 7.12 5.66
C TRP A 288 -23.71 7.20 5.37
N LEU A 289 -23.10 6.13 4.88
CA LEU A 289 -21.70 6.18 4.45
C LEU A 289 -21.53 7.12 3.25
N GLU A 290 -22.36 7.00 2.22
CA GLU A 290 -22.31 7.85 1.02
C GLU A 290 -22.45 9.34 1.36
N ALA A 291 -23.34 9.69 2.29
CA ALA A 291 -23.48 11.06 2.79
C ALA A 291 -22.18 11.61 3.41
N GLN A 292 -21.32 10.75 3.97
CA GLN A 292 -20.01 11.12 4.48
C GLN A 292 -18.93 11.15 3.39
N LEU A 293 -19.02 10.28 2.37
CA LEU A 293 -18.06 10.20 1.27
C LEU A 293 -18.25 11.32 0.22
N LEU A 294 -19.50 11.72 -0.02
CA LEU A 294 -19.92 12.76 -0.96
C LEU A 294 -20.66 13.90 -0.21
N PRO A 295 -19.99 14.62 0.72
CA PRO A 295 -20.65 15.53 1.66
C PRO A 295 -21.38 16.73 1.03
N ARG A 296 -21.18 17.00 -0.28
CA ARG A 296 -21.95 17.99 -1.05
C ARG A 296 -23.43 17.62 -1.18
N ASP A 297 -23.75 16.33 -1.17
CA ASP A 297 -25.11 15.82 -1.36
C ASP A 297 -26.04 16.26 -0.22
N LEU A 298 -25.48 16.31 1.00
CA LEU A 298 -26.13 16.87 2.19
C LEU A 298 -26.39 18.38 2.11
N SER A 299 -25.57 19.16 1.38
CA SER A 299 -25.68 20.63 1.39
C SER A 299 -25.16 21.31 0.13
N ASN A 300 -26.03 22.12 -0.49
CA ASN A 300 -25.68 23.00 -1.60
C ASN A 300 -24.58 24.05 -1.25
N ARG A 301 -24.24 24.23 0.03
CA ARG A 301 -23.18 25.16 0.50
C ARG A 301 -21.77 24.54 0.53
N GLY A 302 -21.62 23.24 0.29
CA GLY A 302 -20.34 22.54 0.31
C GLY A 302 -20.31 21.40 1.31
N ASP A 303 -19.21 21.26 2.06
CA ASP A 303 -19.02 20.20 3.06
C ASP A 303 -19.60 20.63 4.43
N PRO A 304 -20.75 20.10 4.86
CA PRO A 304 -21.39 20.52 6.11
C PRO A 304 -20.60 20.07 7.34
N PHE A 305 -19.91 18.93 7.31
CA PHE A 305 -19.15 18.47 8.48
C PHE A 305 -18.02 19.44 8.81
N ASN A 306 -17.30 19.91 7.78
CA ASN A 306 -16.29 20.95 7.94
C ASN A 306 -16.90 22.32 8.33
N MET A 307 -18.05 22.72 7.78
CA MET A 307 -18.72 23.98 8.17
C MET A 307 -19.16 23.95 9.64
N LEU A 308 -19.76 22.85 10.09
CA LEU A 308 -20.25 22.67 11.46
C LEU A 308 -19.10 22.55 12.46
N GLN A 309 -18.01 21.85 12.12
CA GLN A 309 -16.78 21.81 12.93
C GLN A 309 -16.21 23.20 13.15
N LEU A 310 -16.13 24.00 12.09
CA LEU A 310 -15.65 25.39 12.16
C LEU A 310 -16.56 26.27 13.00
N ASP A 311 -17.88 26.08 12.96
CA ASP A 311 -18.81 26.84 13.79
C ASP A 311 -18.71 26.48 15.28
N VAL A 312 -18.55 25.19 15.64
CA VAL A 312 -18.26 24.77 17.04
C VAL A 312 -16.95 25.41 17.52
N ARG A 313 -15.91 25.44 16.68
CA ARG A 313 -14.64 26.11 16.99
C ARG A 313 -14.81 27.63 17.17
N ASN A 314 -15.53 28.28 16.25
CA ASN A 314 -15.73 29.73 16.23
C ASN A 314 -16.60 30.23 17.39
N ALA A 315 -17.50 29.37 17.92
CA ALA A 315 -18.29 29.67 19.10
C ALA A 315 -17.44 29.77 20.40
N GLN A 316 -16.17 29.37 20.39
CA GLN A 316 -15.26 29.42 21.55
C GLN A 316 -15.89 28.82 22.82
N ILE A 317 -16.44 27.62 22.66
CA ILE A 317 -17.12 26.87 23.72
C ILE A 317 -16.09 26.03 24.50
N ASP A 318 -16.31 25.88 25.80
CA ASP A 318 -15.43 25.07 26.65
C ASP A 318 -15.50 23.58 26.31
N GLY A 319 -14.40 22.87 26.54
CA GLY A 319 -14.31 21.43 26.26
C GLY A 319 -15.40 20.63 26.96
N SER A 320 -15.71 20.96 28.22
CA SER A 320 -16.71 20.25 29.03
C SER A 320 -18.12 20.26 28.42
N VAL A 321 -18.51 21.35 27.74
CA VAL A 321 -19.81 21.46 27.06
C VAL A 321 -19.83 20.63 25.78
N ILE A 322 -18.69 20.49 25.10
CA ILE A 322 -18.55 19.57 23.95
C ILE A 322 -18.58 18.11 24.45
N ASP A 323 -18.05 17.83 25.64
CA ASP A 323 -18.07 16.50 26.26
C ASP A 323 -19.51 16.09 26.65
N GLU A 324 -20.23 16.99 27.34
CA GLU A 324 -21.64 16.81 27.73
C GLU A 324 -22.55 16.62 26.50
N ALA A 325 -22.37 17.45 25.46
CA ALA A 325 -23.10 17.33 24.20
C ALA A 325 -22.80 16.01 23.46
N ILE A 326 -21.55 15.53 23.45
CA ILE A 326 -21.22 14.24 22.82
C ILE A 326 -21.85 13.07 23.58
N ALA A 327 -21.73 13.03 24.90
CA ALA A 327 -22.32 11.97 25.72
C ALA A 327 -23.85 11.91 25.55
N GLN A 328 -24.52 13.05 25.65
CA GLN A 328 -25.97 13.18 25.42
C GLN A 328 -26.39 12.76 24.01
N MET A 329 -25.67 13.20 22.97
CA MET A 329 -26.00 12.78 21.60
C MET A 329 -25.83 11.27 21.40
N LEU A 330 -24.92 10.63 22.13
CA LEU A 330 -24.74 9.18 22.09
C LEU A 330 -25.81 8.42 22.87
N GLU A 331 -26.29 8.95 24.01
CA GLU A 331 -27.51 8.46 24.67
C GLU A 331 -28.70 8.53 23.71
N GLU A 332 -28.93 9.69 23.07
CA GLU A 332 -30.08 9.86 22.16
C GLU A 332 -29.94 9.00 20.89
N ILE A 333 -28.73 8.79 20.35
CA ILE A 333 -28.46 7.85 19.25
C ILE A 333 -28.76 6.40 19.66
N GLN A 334 -28.42 6.01 20.89
CA GLN A 334 -28.76 4.68 21.42
C GLN A 334 -30.27 4.50 21.60
N GLU A 335 -30.96 5.51 22.12
CA GLU A 335 -32.41 5.54 22.30
C GLU A 335 -33.16 5.45 20.95
N ILE A 336 -32.67 6.11 19.90
CA ILE A 336 -33.27 6.08 18.56
C ILE A 336 -32.93 4.78 17.80
N TRP A 337 -31.72 4.24 17.95
CA TRP A 337 -31.32 3.00 17.25
C TRP A 337 -31.92 1.74 17.92
N ASP A 338 -32.25 1.76 19.21
CA ASP A 338 -32.55 0.55 20.01
C ASP A 338 -31.40 -0.47 19.86
N MET A 339 -30.20 -0.01 20.20
CA MET A 339 -28.94 -0.68 19.84
C MET A 339 -28.87 -2.11 20.42
N PRO A 340 -28.82 -3.17 19.58
CA PRO A 340 -28.81 -4.55 20.06
C PRO A 340 -27.57 -4.87 20.92
N LEU A 341 -27.77 -5.71 21.95
CA LEU A 341 -26.68 -6.17 22.82
C LEU A 341 -25.57 -6.87 22.00
N GLY A 342 -24.41 -6.24 21.93
CA GLY A 342 -23.23 -6.75 21.21
C GLY A 342 -23.03 -6.16 19.80
N GLU A 343 -23.89 -5.27 19.32
CA GLU A 343 -23.54 -4.36 18.23
C GLU A 343 -22.68 -3.19 18.75
N PHE A 344 -21.89 -2.60 17.86
CA PHE A 344 -20.96 -1.51 18.17
C PHE A 344 -21.07 -0.41 17.11
N LEU A 345 -20.81 0.83 17.54
CA LEU A 345 -20.67 1.98 16.65
C LEU A 345 -19.20 2.13 16.25
N TYR A 346 -18.88 2.00 14.97
CA TYR A 346 -17.49 1.99 14.49
C TYR A 346 -17.00 3.39 14.12
N ILE A 347 -15.74 3.67 14.37
CA ILE A 347 -15.04 4.88 13.94
C ILE A 347 -13.88 4.44 13.06
N ALA A 348 -14.03 4.64 11.75
CA ALA A 348 -12.99 4.39 10.76
C ALA A 348 -12.15 5.65 10.56
N LEU A 349 -10.85 5.59 10.85
CA LEU A 349 -9.88 6.68 10.65
C LEU A 349 -8.92 6.29 9.53
N ASP A 350 -9.12 6.81 8.31
CA ASP A 350 -8.23 6.56 7.17
C ASP A 350 -7.13 7.62 7.00
N GLU A 351 -6.10 7.26 6.23
CA GLU A 351 -4.86 8.03 6.03
C GLU A 351 -4.20 8.46 7.37
N ALA A 352 -4.32 7.63 8.40
CA ALA A 352 -3.74 7.85 9.73
C ALA A 352 -2.20 7.96 9.70
N ASN A 353 -1.57 7.54 8.60
CA ASN A 353 -0.16 7.82 8.30
C ASN A 353 0.20 9.32 8.29
N VAL A 354 -0.75 10.22 8.05
CA VAL A 354 -0.52 11.68 8.16
C VAL A 354 -0.34 12.13 9.62
N PRO A 355 -1.35 12.03 10.51
CA PRO A 355 -1.21 12.43 11.91
C PRO A 355 -0.25 11.53 12.72
N SER A 356 0.17 10.37 12.19
CA SER A 356 1.21 9.53 12.80
C SER A 356 2.64 10.09 12.61
N ARG A 357 2.83 11.02 11.66
CA ARG A 357 4.11 11.69 11.38
C ARG A 357 4.09 13.17 11.80
N GLU A 358 2.91 13.76 11.97
CA GLU A 358 2.75 15.14 12.41
C GLU A 358 2.89 15.29 13.94
N TYR A 359 3.56 16.37 14.34
CA TYR A 359 3.63 16.85 15.73
C TYR A 359 4.16 15.85 16.76
N MET A 360 5.08 14.97 16.34
CA MET A 360 5.83 14.04 17.21
C MET A 360 6.27 14.65 18.54
N ARG A 361 6.68 15.93 18.52
CA ARG A 361 7.28 16.65 19.66
C ARG A 361 6.31 17.61 20.37
N ALA A 362 5.03 17.61 20.02
CA ALA A 362 4.00 18.44 20.65
C ALA A 362 3.27 17.71 21.81
N PHE A 363 3.49 16.41 21.97
CA PHE A 363 2.91 15.57 23.01
C PHE A 363 3.95 14.59 23.54
N ALA A 364 3.81 14.20 24.80
CA ALA A 364 4.61 13.17 25.43
C ALA A 364 3.85 12.49 26.58
N ASP A 365 4.27 11.27 26.93
CA ASP A 365 3.82 10.53 28.12
C ASP A 365 5.01 9.80 28.78
N GLU A 366 4.72 8.83 29.66
CA GLU A 366 5.68 7.94 30.32
C GLU A 366 6.55 7.10 29.36
N HIS A 367 6.27 7.11 28.06
CA HIS A 367 7.09 6.47 27.01
C HIS A 367 7.77 7.48 26.07
N GLY A 368 7.73 8.78 26.41
CA GLY A 368 8.40 9.86 25.67
C GLY A 368 7.49 10.57 24.67
N GLU A 369 8.12 11.21 23.67
CA GLU A 369 7.46 11.99 22.62
C GLU A 369 6.58 11.12 21.70
N TYR A 370 5.38 11.60 21.34
CA TYR A 370 4.42 10.82 20.54
C TYR A 370 3.59 11.68 19.54
N PRO A 371 3.14 11.09 18.40
CA PRO A 371 2.44 11.81 17.33
C PRO A 371 1.00 12.24 17.65
N LEU A 372 0.49 13.21 16.87
CA LEU A 372 -0.89 13.69 16.93
C LEU A 372 -1.94 12.56 16.92
N LEU A 373 -1.72 11.50 16.14
CA LEU A 373 -2.64 10.35 16.06
C LEU A 373 -2.96 9.75 17.44
N LYS A 374 -1.95 9.57 18.32
CA LYS A 374 -2.16 9.03 19.67
C LYS A 374 -2.94 10.00 20.55
N ALA A 375 -2.73 11.32 20.38
CA ALA A 375 -3.50 12.35 21.08
C ALA A 375 -4.98 12.36 20.66
N VAL A 376 -5.28 12.18 19.36
CA VAL A 376 -6.65 12.11 18.84
C VAL A 376 -7.37 10.85 19.33
N ILE A 377 -6.72 9.68 19.22
CA ILE A 377 -7.32 8.41 19.66
C ILE A 377 -7.61 8.45 21.17
N ARG A 378 -6.66 8.90 22.01
CA ARG A 378 -6.86 9.10 23.46
C ARG A 378 -7.99 10.08 23.77
N SER A 379 -8.06 11.21 23.05
CA SER A 379 -9.12 12.21 23.20
C SER A 379 -10.50 11.59 23.00
N TRP A 380 -10.67 10.81 21.93
CA TRP A 380 -11.93 10.15 21.62
C TRP A 380 -12.22 8.94 22.52
N GLN A 381 -11.23 8.11 22.88
CA GLN A 381 -11.40 7.04 23.88
C GLN A 381 -11.90 7.57 25.22
N ARG A 382 -11.40 8.72 25.70
CA ARG A 382 -11.87 9.34 26.95
C ARG A 382 -13.32 9.82 26.87
N ARG A 383 -13.72 10.41 25.73
CA ARG A 383 -15.10 10.86 25.47
C ARG A 383 -16.09 9.69 25.29
N LEU A 384 -15.62 8.56 24.76
CA LEU A 384 -16.46 7.45 24.27
C LEU A 384 -16.37 6.16 25.09
N GLY A 385 -15.43 6.04 26.04
CA GLY A 385 -15.04 4.77 26.66
C GLY A 385 -16.08 4.09 27.56
N HIS A 386 -17.22 4.74 27.83
CA HIS A 386 -18.37 4.15 28.52
C HIS A 386 -19.42 3.56 27.56
N LEU A 387 -19.15 3.59 26.24
CA LEU A 387 -20.09 3.26 25.18
C LEU A 387 -19.53 2.13 24.29
N PRO A 388 -20.39 1.35 23.61
CA PRO A 388 -19.98 0.31 22.67
C PRO A 388 -19.43 0.92 21.36
N VAL A 389 -18.23 1.51 21.44
CA VAL A 389 -17.51 2.07 20.29
C VAL A 389 -16.30 1.20 19.94
N ARG A 390 -16.03 1.05 18.64
CA ARG A 390 -14.82 0.39 18.11
C ARG A 390 -14.10 1.30 17.14
N PHE A 391 -12.78 1.11 17.02
CA PHE A 391 -11.91 1.91 16.15
C PHE A 391 -11.31 1.00 15.09
N VAL A 392 -11.33 1.44 13.83
CA VAL A 392 -10.55 0.85 12.73
C VAL A 392 -9.68 1.96 12.16
N VAL A 393 -8.39 1.94 12.49
CA VAL A 393 -7.45 3.02 12.16
C VAL A 393 -6.54 2.54 11.05
N ALA A 394 -6.77 3.03 9.83
CA ALA A 394 -6.07 2.61 8.64
C ALA A 394 -4.98 3.60 8.21
N GLY A 395 -3.87 3.07 7.69
CA GLY A 395 -2.81 3.89 7.11
C GLY A 395 -1.71 3.07 6.45
N THR A 396 -0.79 3.73 5.77
CA THR A 396 0.44 3.10 5.25
C THR A 396 1.48 2.86 6.34
N VAL A 397 1.44 3.69 7.39
CA VAL A 397 2.35 3.67 8.53
C VAL A 397 1.59 4.10 9.76
N ILE A 398 1.68 3.30 10.81
CA ILE A 398 1.32 3.68 12.17
C ILE A 398 2.47 3.11 13.02
N PRO A 399 3.34 3.95 13.63
CA PRO A 399 4.52 3.42 14.31
C PRO A 399 4.14 2.73 15.61
N GLN A 400 4.24 1.40 15.61
CA GLN A 400 3.77 0.50 16.67
C GLN A 400 4.38 0.82 18.05
N GLN A 401 5.57 1.41 18.10
CA GLN A 401 6.22 1.84 19.34
C GLN A 401 5.42 2.87 20.16
N HIS A 402 4.56 3.68 19.52
CA HIS A 402 3.71 4.64 20.26
C HIS A 402 2.46 4.01 20.88
N PHE A 403 2.14 2.75 20.53
CA PHE A 403 0.90 2.06 20.89
C PHE A 403 1.21 0.74 21.61
N GLN A 404 2.10 0.79 22.59
CA GLN A 404 2.53 -0.35 23.43
C GLN A 404 1.87 -0.28 24.82
N SER A 405 1.50 -1.44 25.36
CA SER A 405 0.62 -1.57 26.52
C SER A 405 1.30 -1.65 27.90
N ALA A 406 2.35 -0.88 28.19
CA ALA A 406 2.97 -0.97 29.53
C ALA A 406 1.98 -0.66 30.67
N SER A 407 1.00 0.19 30.39
CA SER A 407 -0.14 0.55 31.27
C SER A 407 -1.48 -0.09 30.83
N GLY A 408 -1.46 -1.10 29.95
CA GLY A 408 -2.66 -1.81 29.46
C GLY A 408 -3.55 -1.05 28.45
N GLU A 409 -3.32 0.26 28.25
CA GLU A 409 -4.13 1.16 27.40
C GLU A 409 -4.38 0.64 25.96
N TRP A 410 -3.48 -0.19 25.45
CA TRP A 410 -3.48 -0.69 24.07
C TRP A 410 -3.74 -2.20 23.95
N ASP A 411 -4.09 -2.92 25.03
CA ASP A 411 -4.29 -4.38 25.00
C ASP A 411 -5.52 -4.82 24.19
N ASP A 412 -6.57 -3.98 24.15
CA ASP A 412 -7.74 -4.21 23.30
C ASP A 412 -7.48 -3.88 21.81
N TRP A 413 -6.24 -3.51 21.43
CA TRP A 413 -5.85 -3.20 20.06
C TRP A 413 -5.05 -4.34 19.41
N ARG A 414 -5.43 -4.66 18.16
CA ARG A 414 -4.71 -5.59 17.30
C ARG A 414 -4.25 -4.93 16.01
N TRP A 415 -3.25 -5.54 15.39
CA TRP A 415 -2.70 -5.12 14.09
C TRP A 415 -3.20 -6.07 13.02
N SER A 416 -3.56 -5.54 11.86
CA SER A 416 -3.95 -6.32 10.68
C SER A 416 -3.40 -5.70 9.40
N SER A 417 -2.88 -6.54 8.52
CA SER A 417 -2.53 -6.18 7.13
C SER A 417 -3.44 -6.86 6.09
N ASP A 418 -4.50 -7.54 6.53
CA ASP A 418 -5.40 -8.33 5.68
C ASP A 418 -6.25 -7.46 4.74
N THR A 419 -5.68 -7.10 3.59
CA THR A 419 -6.33 -6.24 2.59
C THR A 419 -6.56 -6.91 1.24
N ASP A 420 -6.12 -8.16 1.11
CA ASP A 420 -5.98 -8.91 -0.15
C ASP A 420 -5.05 -8.26 -1.19
N SER A 421 -4.72 -9.04 -2.22
CA SER A 421 -3.96 -8.61 -3.39
C SER A 421 -4.12 -9.61 -4.55
N PHE A 422 -4.04 -9.11 -5.78
CA PHE A 422 -4.15 -9.91 -6.99
C PHE A 422 -2.88 -10.76 -7.21
N HIS A 423 -2.80 -11.90 -6.54
CA HIS A 423 -1.77 -12.93 -6.73
C HIS A 423 -2.26 -14.20 -7.43
N ASP A 424 -3.58 -14.30 -7.63
CA ASP A 424 -4.22 -15.30 -8.45
C ASP A 424 -4.79 -14.62 -9.72
N PRO A 425 -4.46 -15.07 -10.94
CA PRO A 425 -4.97 -14.47 -12.17
C PRO A 425 -6.50 -14.45 -12.25
N GLU A 426 -7.14 -15.49 -11.72
CA GLU A 426 -8.58 -15.66 -11.77
C GLU A 426 -9.32 -14.74 -10.78
N SER A 427 -8.71 -14.42 -9.62
CA SER A 427 -9.19 -13.36 -8.71
C SER A 427 -9.18 -11.98 -9.36
N GLN A 428 -8.13 -11.65 -10.13
CA GLN A 428 -8.04 -10.39 -10.87
C GLN A 428 -9.04 -10.38 -12.03
N ARG A 429 -9.16 -11.48 -12.78
CA ARG A 429 -10.15 -11.66 -13.86
C ARG A 429 -11.57 -11.40 -13.35
N ARG A 430 -11.96 -12.03 -12.24
CA ARG A 430 -13.29 -11.87 -11.62
C ARG A 430 -13.55 -10.47 -11.06
N TYR A 431 -12.50 -9.72 -10.70
CA TYR A 431 -12.64 -8.31 -10.37
C TYR A 431 -12.88 -7.46 -11.63
N ILE A 432 -12.08 -7.67 -12.68
CA ILE A 432 -12.15 -6.87 -13.92
C ILE A 432 -13.46 -7.13 -14.70
N ALA A 433 -13.88 -8.39 -14.86
CA ALA A 433 -15.07 -8.78 -15.63
C ALA A 433 -16.36 -8.07 -15.17
N GLN A 434 -16.41 -7.63 -13.91
CA GLN A 434 -17.53 -6.83 -13.38
C GLN A 434 -17.67 -5.44 -14.00
N PHE A 435 -16.71 -5.01 -14.80
CA PHE A 435 -16.65 -3.73 -15.51
C PHE A 435 -16.56 -3.91 -17.03
N LEU A 436 -16.68 -5.14 -17.56
CA LEU A 436 -16.58 -5.42 -19.00
C LEU A 436 -17.97 -5.73 -19.60
N PRO A 437 -18.32 -5.18 -20.78
CA PRO A 437 -19.45 -5.67 -21.57
C PRO A 437 -19.23 -7.14 -21.95
N PRO A 438 -20.25 -8.02 -21.91
CA PRO A 438 -20.10 -9.44 -22.26
C PRO A 438 -19.51 -9.68 -23.66
N GLU A 439 -19.90 -8.85 -24.63
CA GLU A 439 -19.46 -8.89 -26.02
C GLU A 439 -17.98 -8.51 -26.14
N PHE A 440 -17.53 -7.55 -25.33
CA PHE A 440 -16.12 -7.17 -25.25
C PHE A 440 -15.31 -8.21 -24.48
N GLU A 441 -15.78 -8.74 -23.35
CA GLU A 441 -15.05 -9.82 -22.64
C GLU A 441 -14.83 -11.04 -23.55
N ALA A 442 -15.82 -11.39 -24.39
CA ALA A 442 -15.70 -12.48 -25.35
C ALA A 442 -14.72 -12.23 -26.52
N SER A 443 -14.24 -11.00 -26.72
CA SER A 443 -13.34 -10.63 -27.82
C SER A 443 -11.89 -11.05 -27.60
N GLU A 444 -11.16 -11.32 -28.70
CA GLU A 444 -9.75 -11.68 -28.67
C GLU A 444 -8.88 -10.55 -28.07
N ASP A 445 -9.12 -9.30 -28.47
CA ASP A 445 -8.44 -8.11 -27.94
C ASP A 445 -8.60 -7.99 -26.42
N CYS A 446 -9.79 -8.28 -25.89
CA CYS A 446 -10.00 -8.28 -24.44
C CYS A 446 -9.29 -9.44 -23.74
N GLN A 447 -9.23 -10.64 -24.33
CA GLN A 447 -8.43 -11.73 -23.75
C GLN A 447 -6.94 -11.38 -23.71
N VAL A 448 -6.40 -10.73 -24.75
CA VAL A 448 -5.02 -10.20 -24.77
C VAL A 448 -4.83 -9.08 -23.73
N LEU A 449 -5.80 -8.16 -23.60
CA LEU A 449 -5.79 -7.08 -22.60
C LEU A 449 -5.75 -7.65 -21.19
N MET A 450 -6.62 -8.61 -20.89
CA MET A 450 -6.73 -9.27 -19.59
C MET A 450 -5.44 -10.00 -19.22
N GLN A 451 -4.82 -10.69 -20.18
CA GLN A 451 -3.51 -11.31 -19.99
C GLN A 451 -2.42 -10.27 -19.69
N ARG A 452 -2.35 -9.15 -20.43
CA ARG A 452 -1.41 -8.06 -20.16
C ARG A 452 -1.69 -7.33 -18.84
N MET A 453 -2.96 -7.20 -18.44
CA MET A 453 -3.34 -6.67 -17.11
C MET A 453 -2.89 -7.59 -15.97
N TRP A 454 -2.88 -8.91 -16.16
CA TRP A 454 -2.25 -9.83 -15.21
C TRP A 454 -0.72 -9.69 -15.19
N HIS A 455 -0.08 -9.63 -16.35
CA HIS A 455 1.38 -9.51 -16.44
C HIS A 455 1.91 -8.21 -15.84
N TRP A 456 1.19 -7.10 -15.96
CA TRP A 456 1.64 -5.78 -15.48
C TRP A 456 1.00 -5.33 -14.15
N LEU A 457 -0.31 -5.51 -13.95
CA LEU A 457 -1.09 -4.84 -12.89
C LEU A 457 -1.42 -5.71 -11.67
N ARG A 458 -0.82 -6.91 -11.58
CA ARG A 458 -0.93 -7.81 -10.42
C ARG A 458 -0.30 -7.23 -9.15
N GLY A 459 -0.73 -7.71 -7.98
CA GLY A 459 -0.42 -7.12 -6.67
C GLY A 459 -1.54 -6.25 -6.14
N ARG A 460 -1.24 -5.00 -5.73
CA ARG A 460 -2.20 -4.04 -5.18
C ARG A 460 -3.40 -3.78 -6.09
N HIS A 461 -4.59 -3.79 -5.48
CA HIS A 461 -5.86 -3.45 -6.14
C HIS A 461 -5.82 -2.13 -6.93
N ARG A 462 -5.11 -1.10 -6.43
CA ARG A 462 -5.04 0.22 -7.07
C ARG A 462 -4.56 0.16 -8.53
N TYR A 463 -3.58 -0.66 -8.90
CA TYR A 463 -3.06 -0.65 -10.27
C TYR A 463 -4.14 -1.09 -11.28
N THR A 464 -4.83 -2.17 -10.95
CA THR A 464 -5.97 -2.68 -11.74
C THR A 464 -7.14 -1.69 -11.72
N ALA A 465 -7.51 -1.15 -10.55
CA ALA A 465 -8.63 -0.21 -10.42
C ALA A 465 -8.38 1.14 -11.12
N SER A 466 -7.15 1.68 -11.05
CA SER A 466 -6.75 2.91 -11.76
C SER A 466 -6.77 2.73 -13.27
N PHE A 467 -6.37 1.56 -13.77
CA PHE A 467 -6.48 1.27 -15.20
C PHE A 467 -7.93 1.08 -15.65
N LEU A 468 -8.79 0.47 -14.82
CA LEU A 468 -10.23 0.40 -15.10
C LEU A 468 -10.89 1.79 -15.15
N THR A 469 -10.46 2.73 -14.30
CA THR A 469 -10.88 4.14 -14.39
C THR A 469 -10.52 4.77 -15.74
N LEU A 470 -9.39 4.41 -16.35
CA LEU A 470 -9.03 4.86 -17.71
C LEU A 470 -9.90 4.20 -18.79
N LEU A 471 -10.04 2.86 -18.75
CA LEU A 471 -10.87 2.11 -19.71
C LEU A 471 -12.32 2.63 -19.74
N LEU A 472 -12.92 2.86 -18.58
CA LEU A 472 -14.29 3.37 -18.45
C LEU A 472 -14.43 4.81 -18.97
N ALA A 473 -13.40 5.65 -18.78
CA ALA A 473 -13.40 7.02 -19.30
C ALA A 473 -13.24 7.08 -20.83
N ASN A 474 -12.45 6.16 -21.39
CA ASN A 474 -12.13 6.10 -22.82
C ASN A 474 -12.99 5.02 -23.54
N ARG A 475 -14.19 4.71 -22.99
CA ARG A 475 -15.21 3.81 -23.59
C ARG A 475 -14.68 2.43 -24.05
N PHE A 476 -13.64 1.92 -23.40
CA PHE A 476 -12.83 0.73 -23.75
C PHE A 476 -12.08 0.79 -25.10
N GLU A 477 -12.13 1.91 -25.81
CA GLU A 477 -11.43 2.13 -27.08
C GLU A 477 -9.90 2.08 -26.88
N ASN A 478 -9.16 1.60 -27.89
CA ASN A 478 -7.69 1.58 -27.89
C ASN A 478 -7.07 0.96 -26.60
N SER A 479 -7.75 -0.04 -26.01
CA SER A 479 -7.45 -0.54 -24.65
C SER A 479 -6.01 -1.03 -24.44
N LEU A 480 -5.40 -1.65 -25.46
CA LEU A 480 -4.02 -2.14 -25.42
C LEU A 480 -2.98 -1.00 -25.45
N TYR A 481 -3.31 0.10 -26.14
CA TYR A 481 -2.57 1.36 -26.14
C TYR A 481 -2.73 2.12 -24.81
N LEU A 482 -3.95 2.22 -24.28
CA LEU A 482 -4.23 2.79 -22.95
C LEU A 482 -3.39 2.10 -21.87
N LEU A 483 -3.31 0.77 -21.87
CA LEU A 483 -2.51 0.01 -20.91
C LEU A 483 -1.02 0.36 -21.04
N ARG A 484 -0.53 0.44 -22.28
CA ARG A 484 0.86 0.80 -22.58
C ARG A 484 1.22 2.19 -22.08
N GLN A 485 0.35 3.18 -22.29
CA GLN A 485 0.56 4.56 -21.87
C GLN A 485 0.39 4.75 -20.36
N TYR A 486 -0.50 3.99 -19.70
CA TYR A 486 -0.60 3.93 -18.25
C TYR A 486 0.71 3.44 -17.64
N ILE A 487 1.24 2.30 -18.10
CA ILE A 487 2.53 1.75 -17.65
C ILE A 487 3.66 2.76 -17.88
N ALA A 488 3.74 3.37 -19.07
CA ALA A 488 4.76 4.36 -19.40
C ALA A 488 4.69 5.60 -18.47
N THR A 489 3.50 6.07 -18.14
CA THR A 489 3.32 7.24 -17.26
C THR A 489 3.71 6.94 -15.82
N VAL A 490 3.27 5.79 -15.28
CA VAL A 490 3.47 5.47 -13.85
C VAL A 490 4.86 4.91 -13.57
N THR A 491 5.55 4.30 -14.55
CA THR A 491 6.87 3.66 -14.36
C THR A 491 8.05 4.32 -15.08
N LYS A 492 7.78 5.20 -16.06
CA LYS A 492 8.76 5.74 -17.05
C LYS A 492 9.40 4.70 -17.98
N TYR A 493 8.93 3.46 -17.97
CA TYR A 493 9.26 2.46 -18.96
C TYR A 493 8.11 2.27 -19.95
N SER A 494 8.37 2.47 -21.24
CA SER A 494 7.40 2.23 -22.31
C SER A 494 7.48 0.77 -22.80
N PRO A 495 6.43 -0.05 -22.60
CA PRO A 495 6.46 -1.44 -23.03
C PRO A 495 6.63 -1.62 -24.55
N THR A 496 7.34 -2.69 -24.91
CA THR A 496 7.57 -3.15 -26.29
C THR A 496 6.83 -4.45 -26.62
N ASP A 497 5.95 -4.91 -25.72
CA ASP A 497 5.13 -6.11 -25.84
C ASP A 497 3.94 -5.94 -26.81
N HIS A 498 3.51 -4.70 -27.07
CA HIS A 498 2.49 -4.36 -28.07
C HIS A 498 2.89 -3.10 -28.84
N VAL A 499 2.73 -3.13 -30.17
CA VAL A 499 2.93 -1.98 -31.05
C VAL A 499 1.65 -1.74 -31.85
N GLU A 500 0.98 -0.65 -31.53
CA GLU A 500 -0.32 -0.27 -32.06
C GLU A 500 -0.18 1.11 -32.70
N HIS A 501 -0.75 1.29 -33.90
CA HIS A 501 -0.72 2.55 -34.63
C HIS A 501 -2.03 3.29 -34.39
N VAL A 502 -1.95 4.35 -33.58
CA VAL A 502 -3.08 5.17 -33.09
C VAL A 502 -2.94 6.59 -33.64
N SER A 503 -4.05 7.30 -33.85
CA SER A 503 -4.05 8.69 -34.34
C SER A 503 -3.55 9.69 -33.28
N GLU A 504 -3.10 10.87 -33.72
CA GLU A 504 -2.70 11.95 -32.81
C GLU A 504 -3.89 12.43 -31.95
N GLU A 505 -5.10 12.47 -32.51
CA GLU A 505 -6.34 12.87 -31.82
C GLU A 505 -6.61 11.98 -30.59
N VAL A 506 -6.58 10.67 -30.78
CA VAL A 506 -6.72 9.70 -29.68
C VAL A 506 -5.54 9.81 -28.70
N ARG A 507 -4.32 10.14 -29.16
CA ARG A 507 -3.22 10.39 -28.21
C ARG A 507 -3.50 11.59 -27.30
N GLU A 508 -4.07 12.68 -27.81
CA GLU A 508 -4.40 13.85 -26.96
C GLU A 508 -5.50 13.54 -25.92
N GLU A 509 -6.51 12.73 -26.26
CA GLU A 509 -7.53 12.24 -25.31
C GLU A 509 -6.92 11.30 -24.25
N VAL A 510 -6.06 10.38 -24.69
CA VAL A 510 -5.34 9.45 -23.81
C VAL A 510 -4.39 10.20 -22.86
N GLU A 511 -3.62 11.18 -23.34
CA GLU A 511 -2.76 12.04 -22.52
C GLU A 511 -3.57 12.85 -21.48
N ARG A 512 -4.73 13.37 -21.88
CA ARG A 512 -5.68 14.09 -21.00
C ARG A 512 -6.18 13.20 -19.87
N SER A 513 -6.64 11.99 -20.18
CA SER A 513 -7.11 10.99 -19.21
C SER A 513 -5.98 10.51 -18.28
N ILE A 514 -4.79 10.28 -18.83
CA ILE A 514 -3.64 9.75 -18.08
C ILE A 514 -3.02 10.80 -17.15
N SER A 515 -3.21 12.10 -17.41
CA SER A 515 -2.78 13.20 -16.53
C SER A 515 -3.34 13.12 -15.09
N TRP A 516 -4.37 12.30 -14.86
CA TRP A 516 -4.95 12.05 -13.54
C TRP A 516 -4.03 11.24 -12.61
N PHE A 517 -3.04 10.52 -13.16
CA PHE A 517 -2.18 9.59 -12.44
C PHE A 517 -0.77 10.14 -12.27
N SER A 518 -0.23 10.04 -11.06
CA SER A 518 1.15 10.36 -10.77
C SER A 518 2.09 9.18 -11.07
N GLU A 519 3.34 9.50 -11.37
CA GLU A 519 4.46 8.56 -11.32
C GLU A 519 4.53 7.82 -9.96
N LEU A 520 4.87 6.53 -10.00
CA LEU A 520 5.19 5.74 -8.80
C LEU A 520 6.42 6.34 -8.11
N GLY A 521 6.49 6.24 -6.79
CA GLY A 521 7.64 6.76 -6.05
C GLY A 521 7.95 8.23 -6.36
N SER A 522 6.95 9.10 -6.59
CA SER A 522 7.13 10.52 -6.94
C SER A 522 7.85 11.40 -5.88
N LYS A 523 8.34 10.79 -4.81
CA LYS A 523 9.26 11.35 -3.81
C LYS A 523 10.73 10.92 -4.01
N GLY A 524 11.00 10.06 -5.00
CA GLY A 524 12.26 9.38 -5.26
C GLY A 524 12.51 8.18 -4.32
N LEU A 525 13.29 7.20 -4.79
CA LEU A 525 13.93 6.15 -3.96
C LEU A 525 15.04 6.74 -3.05
N ASP A 526 14.88 8.01 -2.65
CA ASP A 526 15.89 8.82 -1.97
C ASP A 526 15.57 9.01 -0.48
N GLU A 527 14.36 8.65 -0.03
CA GLU A 527 13.94 8.75 1.37
C GLU A 527 14.53 7.68 2.30
N GLY A 528 15.24 6.64 1.81
CA GLY A 528 15.87 5.66 2.71
C GLY A 528 16.72 4.55 2.06
N PRO A 529 17.75 4.04 2.76
CA PRO A 529 18.71 3.09 2.20
C PRO A 529 18.17 1.66 2.06
N ILE A 530 17.39 1.20 3.03
CA ILE A 530 16.75 -0.13 3.03
C ILE A 530 15.97 -0.32 1.72
N SER A 531 15.19 0.69 1.32
CA SER A 531 14.39 0.66 0.10
C SER A 531 15.24 0.62 -1.18
N ARG A 532 16.43 1.21 -1.19
CA ARG A 532 17.38 1.10 -2.32
C ARG A 532 18.01 -0.28 -2.41
N ILE A 533 18.44 -0.82 -1.27
CA ILE A 533 19.03 -2.17 -1.15
C ILE A 533 18.02 -3.22 -1.61
N GLU A 534 16.82 -3.20 -1.03
CA GLU A 534 15.78 -4.19 -1.31
C GLU A 534 15.16 -4.01 -2.71
N MET A 535 15.07 -2.79 -3.25
CA MET A 535 14.67 -2.60 -4.65
C MET A 535 15.73 -3.15 -5.62
N HIS A 536 17.02 -2.93 -5.34
CA HIS A 536 18.10 -3.60 -6.09
C HIS A 536 17.99 -5.13 -5.97
N ARG A 537 17.68 -5.65 -4.77
CA ARG A 537 17.46 -7.08 -4.54
C ARG A 537 16.30 -7.64 -5.36
N ALA A 538 15.15 -6.97 -5.39
CA ALA A 538 13.98 -7.38 -6.15
C ALA A 538 14.20 -7.34 -7.68
N VAL A 539 14.93 -6.34 -8.18
CA VAL A 539 15.31 -6.23 -9.61
C VAL A 539 16.27 -7.35 -10.01
N ILE A 540 17.31 -7.58 -9.21
CA ILE A 540 18.28 -8.67 -9.45
C ILE A 540 17.61 -10.05 -9.33
N ALA A 541 16.76 -10.26 -8.33
CA ALA A 541 15.99 -11.49 -8.18
C ALA A 541 15.10 -11.76 -9.41
N TYR A 542 14.33 -10.77 -9.88
CA TYR A 542 13.49 -10.97 -11.07
C TYR A 542 14.31 -11.28 -12.34
N LEU A 543 15.47 -10.64 -12.53
CA LEU A 543 16.37 -10.90 -13.67
C LEU A 543 16.98 -12.32 -13.67
N THR A 544 17.08 -12.96 -12.51
CA THR A 544 17.82 -14.21 -12.28
C THR A 544 16.93 -15.41 -11.94
N THR A 545 15.86 -15.26 -11.16
CA THR A 545 14.96 -16.36 -10.73
C THR A 545 13.55 -16.25 -11.34
N SER A 546 13.28 -15.19 -12.10
CA SER A 546 11.93 -14.79 -12.55
C SER A 546 10.93 -14.51 -11.41
N ARG A 547 11.43 -14.21 -10.20
CA ARG A 547 10.60 -13.93 -9.00
C ARG A 547 11.11 -12.68 -8.29
N GLY A 548 10.19 -11.91 -7.70
CA GLY A 548 10.55 -10.83 -6.78
C GLY A 548 10.74 -11.34 -5.34
N CYS A 549 11.11 -10.43 -4.45
CA CYS A 549 11.37 -10.76 -3.05
C CYS A 549 10.05 -10.99 -2.28
N LEU A 550 9.96 -12.10 -1.55
CA LEU A 550 8.81 -12.50 -0.70
C LEU A 550 9.22 -12.72 0.77
N ASP A 551 10.45 -12.38 1.09
CA ASP A 551 11.21 -12.67 2.30
C ASP A 551 11.68 -11.38 3.01
N CYS A 552 11.11 -10.23 2.66
CA CYS A 552 11.41 -8.96 3.31
C CYS A 552 10.84 -8.97 4.74
N GLU A 553 11.64 -8.54 5.71
CA GLU A 553 11.40 -8.68 7.15
C GLU A 553 10.63 -7.50 7.77
N THR A 554 10.12 -7.66 8.99
CA THR A 554 9.48 -6.56 9.75
C THR A 554 10.39 -5.35 10.01
N LYS A 555 11.72 -5.54 10.04
CA LYS A 555 12.69 -4.43 10.12
C LYS A 555 12.67 -3.55 8.87
N GLU A 556 12.23 -4.09 7.74
CA GLU A 556 12.16 -3.43 6.44
C GLU A 556 10.79 -2.76 6.17
N ARG A 557 10.00 -2.49 7.23
CA ARG A 557 8.74 -1.70 7.19
C ARG A 557 8.86 -0.34 6.49
N ALA A 558 10.08 0.16 6.27
CA ALA A 558 10.40 1.27 5.36
C ALA A 558 9.84 1.07 3.93
N LEU A 559 9.84 -0.17 3.41
CA LEU A 559 9.31 -0.51 2.09
C LEU A 559 7.80 -0.22 1.97
N VAL A 560 7.02 -0.64 2.96
CA VAL A 560 5.57 -0.37 3.04
C VAL A 560 5.31 1.12 3.33
N THR A 561 6.21 1.75 4.09
CA THR A 561 6.17 3.17 4.50
C THR A 561 6.34 4.17 3.35
N GLN A 562 7.05 3.76 2.30
CA GLN A 562 7.40 4.54 1.12
C GLN A 562 6.69 4.02 -0.15
N ASP A 563 5.66 3.18 0.03
CA ASP A 563 4.84 2.56 -1.02
C ASP A 563 5.60 1.66 -2.02
N TYR A 564 6.80 1.17 -1.68
CA TYR A 564 7.55 0.23 -2.52
C TYR A 564 7.06 -1.20 -2.39
N GLY A 565 7.01 -1.72 -1.16
CA GLY A 565 6.52 -3.06 -0.86
C GLY A 565 5.14 -3.05 -0.21
N TYR A 566 4.62 -4.24 0.08
CA TYR A 566 3.33 -4.48 0.71
C TYR A 566 3.41 -5.71 1.64
N PHE A 567 2.52 -5.81 2.63
CA PHE A 567 2.43 -7.01 3.47
C PHE A 567 1.62 -8.11 2.77
N VAL A 568 2.13 -9.35 2.83
CA VAL A 568 1.49 -10.57 2.26
C VAL A 568 0.76 -11.44 3.29
N ASP A 569 1.03 -11.24 4.57
CA ASP A 569 0.34 -11.92 5.68
C ASP A 569 -0.66 -10.98 6.38
N THR A 570 -1.42 -11.51 7.32
CA THR A 570 -2.42 -10.74 8.09
C THR A 570 -1.86 -10.09 9.35
N GLU A 571 -0.65 -10.44 9.81
CA GLU A 571 -0.05 -10.04 11.09
C GLU A 571 1.09 -9.01 10.94
N CYS A 572 1.19 -8.37 9.77
CA CYS A 572 2.24 -7.41 9.41
C CYS A 572 3.68 -7.94 9.58
N ARG A 573 3.93 -9.23 9.28
CA ARG A 573 5.21 -9.93 9.51
C ARG A 573 6.11 -10.07 8.28
N ARG A 574 5.54 -10.25 7.09
CA ARG A 574 6.25 -10.49 5.83
C ARG A 574 5.91 -9.41 4.82
N ILE A 575 6.93 -8.79 4.27
CA ILE A 575 6.82 -7.83 3.18
C ILE A 575 7.20 -8.54 1.88
N ALA A 576 6.53 -8.16 0.79
CA ALA A 576 6.89 -8.54 -0.56
C ALA A 576 7.18 -7.32 -1.43
N LEU A 577 8.04 -7.53 -2.42
CA LEU A 577 8.48 -6.58 -3.43
C LEU A 577 8.58 -7.31 -4.77
N ASP A 578 7.44 -7.80 -5.26
CA ASP A 578 7.32 -8.62 -6.47
C ASP A 578 6.36 -8.06 -7.54
N GLU A 579 5.84 -6.85 -7.33
CA GLU A 579 4.86 -6.19 -8.20
C GLU A 579 5.55 -5.66 -9.49
N PRO A 580 5.13 -6.10 -10.69
CA PRO A 580 5.83 -5.76 -11.94
C PRO A 580 6.02 -4.26 -12.21
N LEU A 581 5.01 -3.43 -11.93
CA LEU A 581 5.14 -1.97 -12.05
C LEU A 581 6.17 -1.38 -11.09
N MET A 582 6.29 -1.91 -9.87
CA MET A 582 7.25 -1.42 -8.88
C MET A 582 8.68 -1.84 -9.23
N VAL A 583 8.86 -3.08 -9.71
CA VAL A 583 10.17 -3.60 -10.10
C VAL A 583 10.69 -2.94 -11.38
N ILE A 584 9.84 -2.72 -12.39
CA ILE A 584 10.28 -2.01 -13.61
C ILE A 584 10.56 -0.52 -13.33
N TYR A 585 9.79 0.12 -12.44
CA TYR A 585 10.10 1.46 -11.93
C TYR A 585 11.45 1.49 -11.19
N GLY A 586 11.69 0.51 -10.31
CA GLY A 586 12.96 0.38 -9.58
C GLY A 586 14.16 0.20 -10.50
N ALA A 587 14.04 -0.64 -11.53
CA ALA A 587 15.06 -0.82 -12.56
C ALA A 587 15.27 0.46 -13.41
N GLY A 588 14.20 1.20 -13.70
CA GLY A 588 14.27 2.52 -14.34
C GLY A 588 14.99 3.57 -13.49
N TRP A 589 14.79 3.55 -12.17
CA TRP A 589 15.54 4.40 -11.23
C TRP A 589 17.02 3.99 -11.17
N LEU A 590 17.33 2.69 -11.05
CA LEU A 590 18.70 2.16 -11.04
C LEU A 590 19.48 2.53 -12.30
N LYS A 591 18.84 2.48 -13.49
CA LYS A 591 19.43 2.92 -14.76
C LYS A 591 19.91 4.37 -14.72
N ASN A 592 19.18 5.24 -14.02
CA ASN A 592 19.46 6.68 -13.95
C ASN A 592 20.40 7.06 -12.80
N TYR A 593 20.81 6.11 -11.94
CA TYR A 593 21.67 6.39 -10.79
C TYR A 593 23.16 6.30 -11.19
N GLU A 594 23.92 7.38 -10.99
CA GLU A 594 25.32 7.50 -11.42
C GLU A 594 26.28 6.46 -10.80
N HIS A 595 25.83 5.75 -9.75
CA HIS A 595 26.56 4.66 -9.11
C HIS A 595 26.12 3.26 -9.59
N SER A 596 25.79 3.13 -10.88
CA SER A 596 25.37 1.85 -11.52
C SER A 596 26.45 0.75 -11.52
N ALA A 597 27.70 1.07 -11.18
CA ALA A 597 28.73 0.09 -10.84
C ALA A 597 28.35 -0.62 -9.53
N ALA A 598 27.81 -1.83 -9.61
CA ALA A 598 27.19 -2.52 -8.49
C ALA A 598 28.09 -2.74 -7.26
N THR A 599 29.41 -2.83 -7.41
CA THR A 599 30.35 -2.95 -6.28
C THR A 599 30.54 -1.60 -5.58
N THR A 600 30.53 -0.48 -6.32
CA THR A 600 30.39 0.87 -5.76
C THR A 600 29.05 0.97 -5.03
N MET A 601 28.00 0.32 -5.53
CA MET A 601 26.71 0.25 -4.86
C MET A 601 26.77 -0.56 -3.55
N PHE A 602 27.31 -1.78 -3.54
CA PHE A 602 27.46 -2.61 -2.32
C PHE A 602 28.44 -1.99 -1.30
N LYS A 603 29.59 -1.46 -1.74
CA LYS A 603 30.51 -0.70 -0.88
C LYS A 603 29.87 0.60 -0.36
N THR A 604 29.02 1.27 -1.15
CA THR A 604 28.21 2.42 -0.69
C THR A 604 27.11 2.00 0.29
N PHE A 605 26.52 0.82 0.11
CA PHE A 605 25.51 0.30 1.02
C PHE A 605 26.12 0.01 2.39
N ASP A 606 27.22 -0.74 2.43
CA ASP A 606 27.95 -1.08 3.65
C ASP A 606 28.50 0.18 4.35
N SER A 607 29.33 0.98 3.66
CA SER A 607 30.01 2.15 4.27
C SER A 607 29.10 3.31 4.69
N LYS A 608 27.83 3.35 4.25
CA LYS A 608 26.89 4.44 4.60
C LYS A 608 25.69 3.98 5.42
N TYR A 609 25.33 2.69 5.39
CA TYR A 609 24.05 2.23 5.93
C TYR A 609 24.21 0.94 6.78
N PRO A 610 23.77 0.93 8.05
CA PRO A 610 23.89 -0.24 8.94
C PRO A 610 22.81 -1.31 8.65
N THR A 611 22.51 -1.56 7.37
CA THR A 611 21.55 -2.56 6.92
C THR A 611 22.34 -3.75 6.37
N PRO A 612 22.33 -4.92 7.05
CA PRO A 612 23.10 -6.07 6.61
C PRO A 612 22.61 -6.53 5.22
N LEU A 613 23.57 -6.72 4.32
CA LEU A 613 23.32 -7.20 2.97
C LEU A 613 23.17 -8.72 3.00
N ARG A 614 22.18 -9.27 2.27
CA ARG A 614 21.94 -10.72 2.26
C ARG A 614 22.94 -11.40 1.32
N SER A 615 23.63 -12.47 1.74
CA SER A 615 24.60 -13.18 0.88
C SER A 615 23.96 -13.70 -0.42
N SER A 616 22.69 -14.10 -0.38
CA SER A 616 21.92 -14.46 -1.58
C SER A 616 21.68 -13.29 -2.54
N HIS A 617 21.52 -12.05 -2.05
CA HIS A 617 21.43 -10.86 -2.93
C HIS A 617 22.72 -10.71 -3.73
N PHE A 618 23.87 -10.83 -3.07
CA PHE A 618 25.16 -10.72 -3.75
C PHE A 618 25.42 -11.91 -4.67
N ALA A 619 25.09 -13.14 -4.26
CA ALA A 619 25.24 -14.33 -5.11
C ALA A 619 24.35 -14.29 -6.37
N LEU A 620 23.10 -13.81 -6.27
CA LEU A 620 22.24 -13.57 -7.44
C LEU A 620 22.81 -12.46 -8.34
N PHE A 621 23.36 -11.40 -7.76
CA PHE A 621 24.05 -10.36 -8.52
C PHE A 621 25.28 -10.93 -9.26
N LEU A 622 26.10 -11.75 -8.59
CA LEU A 622 27.26 -12.41 -9.20
C LEU A 622 26.85 -13.33 -10.35
N ALA A 623 25.75 -14.08 -10.23
CA ALA A 623 25.23 -14.88 -11.34
C ALA A 623 24.93 -14.01 -12.58
N LEU A 624 24.27 -12.85 -12.40
CA LEU A 624 24.01 -11.90 -13.47
C LEU A 624 25.31 -11.35 -14.08
N SER A 625 26.30 -11.00 -13.25
CA SER A 625 27.64 -10.59 -13.71
C SER A 625 28.34 -11.67 -14.50
N PHE A 626 28.48 -12.90 -13.98
CA PHE A 626 29.14 -14.00 -14.67
C PHE A 626 28.44 -14.36 -15.98
N THR A 627 27.10 -14.28 -16.04
CA THR A 627 26.36 -14.47 -17.30
C THR A 627 26.80 -13.45 -18.37
N SER A 628 27.09 -12.21 -17.99
CA SER A 628 27.60 -11.19 -18.93
C SER A 628 29.11 -11.24 -19.16
N THR A 629 29.91 -11.67 -18.18
CA THR A 629 31.37 -11.78 -18.33
C THR A 629 31.74 -12.93 -19.26
N PHE A 630 30.98 -14.03 -19.21
CA PHE A 630 31.25 -15.27 -19.93
C PHE A 630 30.24 -15.57 -21.07
N ASP A 631 29.62 -14.51 -21.63
CA ASP A 631 28.84 -14.56 -22.87
C ASP A 631 29.77 -14.73 -24.08
N GLY A 632 30.23 -15.97 -24.28
CA GLY A 632 31.37 -16.29 -25.14
C GLY A 632 32.68 -16.35 -24.35
N PHE A 633 33.79 -16.50 -25.08
CA PHE A 633 35.11 -16.74 -24.49
C PHE A 633 35.77 -15.45 -23.99
N SER A 634 35.86 -15.31 -22.66
CA SER A 634 36.58 -14.22 -21.95
C SER A 634 37.72 -14.81 -21.11
N ASN A 635 38.70 -14.00 -20.68
CA ASN A 635 39.78 -14.53 -19.84
C ASN A 635 39.20 -14.88 -18.45
N ILE A 636 39.54 -16.03 -17.90
CA ILE A 636 39.13 -16.41 -16.54
C ILE A 636 39.59 -15.36 -15.49
N LEU A 637 40.68 -14.64 -15.77
CA LEU A 637 41.19 -13.55 -14.95
C LEU A 637 40.34 -12.27 -14.98
N ASP A 638 39.43 -12.12 -15.95
CA ASP A 638 38.43 -11.03 -15.98
C ASP A 638 37.36 -11.20 -14.88
N ALA A 639 37.30 -12.37 -14.23
CA ALA A 639 36.37 -12.69 -13.15
C ALA A 639 37.07 -13.12 -11.85
N PHE A 640 38.27 -13.71 -11.91
CA PHE A 640 38.92 -14.36 -10.77
C PHE A 640 40.42 -14.08 -10.70
N LYS A 641 40.96 -13.82 -9.50
CA LYS A 641 42.41 -13.92 -9.24
C LYS A 641 42.67 -15.30 -8.64
N ILE A 642 43.45 -16.13 -9.34
CA ILE A 642 43.60 -17.57 -9.06
C ILE A 642 44.96 -17.82 -8.38
N TYR A 643 44.96 -18.71 -7.39
CA TYR A 643 46.11 -19.09 -6.58
C TYR A 643 46.24 -20.62 -6.52
N GLY A 644 47.49 -21.10 -6.66
CA GLY A 644 47.79 -22.53 -6.74
C GLY A 644 47.38 -23.16 -8.08
N GLY A 645 47.92 -24.36 -8.34
CA GLY A 645 47.64 -25.12 -9.57
C GLY A 645 48.32 -24.57 -10.84
N PRO A 646 48.22 -25.31 -11.97
CA PRO A 646 48.90 -24.99 -13.22
C PRO A 646 48.05 -24.19 -14.22
N LEU A 647 46.89 -23.65 -13.82
CA LEU A 647 45.98 -22.95 -14.74
C LEU A 647 46.71 -21.83 -15.50
N SER A 648 46.86 -22.01 -16.80
CA SER A 648 47.53 -21.02 -17.65
C SER A 648 46.69 -19.75 -17.70
N SER A 649 47.30 -18.61 -17.34
CA SER A 649 46.70 -17.27 -17.29
C SER A 649 46.21 -16.73 -18.64
N ALA A 650 46.42 -17.49 -19.72
CA ALA A 650 45.92 -17.21 -21.06
C ALA A 650 44.62 -17.99 -21.42
N LEU A 651 44.10 -18.85 -20.55
CA LEU A 651 42.91 -19.66 -20.86
C LEU A 651 41.63 -18.83 -20.84
N ALA A 652 41.03 -18.69 -22.03
CA ALA A 652 39.69 -18.13 -22.17
C ALA A 652 38.61 -19.21 -21.91
N ALA A 653 37.58 -18.83 -21.17
CA ALA A 653 36.46 -19.67 -20.76
C ALA A 653 35.12 -19.00 -21.08
N LYS A 654 34.05 -19.80 -21.19
CA LYS A 654 32.66 -19.35 -21.39
C LYS A 654 31.68 -20.11 -20.51
N LEU A 655 30.51 -19.54 -20.25
CA LEU A 655 29.46 -20.15 -19.43
C LEU A 655 28.73 -21.25 -20.21
N VAL A 656 28.49 -22.40 -19.57
CA VAL A 656 27.76 -23.52 -20.17
C VAL A 656 26.71 -24.09 -19.22
N LEU A 657 25.55 -24.44 -19.78
CA LEU A 657 24.51 -25.24 -19.15
C LEU A 657 24.79 -26.71 -19.46
N VAL A 658 24.93 -27.55 -18.43
CA VAL A 658 25.07 -29.00 -18.61
C VAL A 658 23.68 -29.63 -18.60
N SER A 659 23.30 -30.26 -19.70
CA SER A 659 21.97 -30.85 -19.91
C SER A 659 22.08 -32.33 -20.29
N LYS A 660 21.06 -33.15 -19.99
CA LYS A 660 21.03 -34.56 -20.40
C LYS A 660 20.47 -34.74 -21.80
N LYS A 661 21.24 -35.41 -22.66
CA LYS A 661 20.81 -35.90 -23.97
C LYS A 661 19.78 -37.02 -23.85
N ALA A 662 19.14 -37.33 -24.97
CA ALA A 662 18.22 -38.47 -25.12
C ALA A 662 18.89 -39.86 -24.91
N ASP A 663 20.23 -39.93 -24.91
CA ASP A 663 21.00 -41.14 -24.53
C ASP A 663 21.41 -41.14 -23.04
N GLY A 664 20.93 -40.17 -22.26
CA GLY A 664 21.21 -39.99 -20.83
C GLY A 664 22.53 -39.29 -20.51
N ARG A 665 23.38 -38.99 -21.51
CA ARG A 665 24.69 -38.39 -21.27
C ARG A 665 24.61 -36.87 -21.06
N PRO A 666 25.43 -36.29 -20.17
CA PRO A 666 25.56 -34.83 -20.09
C PRO A 666 26.19 -34.25 -21.36
N GLU A 667 25.72 -33.07 -21.78
CA GLU A 667 26.35 -32.20 -22.79
C GLU A 667 26.35 -30.74 -22.31
N PRO A 668 27.53 -30.07 -22.33
CA PRO A 668 27.64 -28.64 -22.07
C PRO A 668 27.20 -27.82 -23.30
N THR A 669 26.11 -27.08 -23.15
CA THR A 669 25.55 -26.14 -24.14
C THR A 669 25.92 -24.71 -23.78
N ASP A 670 26.32 -23.91 -24.77
CA ASP A 670 26.73 -22.51 -24.58
C ASP A 670 25.59 -21.63 -24.03
N VAL A 671 25.88 -20.82 -23.01
CA VAL A 671 24.93 -19.86 -22.43
C VAL A 671 25.25 -18.47 -22.95
N HIS A 672 24.32 -17.89 -23.72
CA HIS A 672 24.43 -16.52 -24.22
C HIS A 672 23.64 -15.53 -23.37
N PHE A 673 24.10 -14.26 -23.27
CA PHE A 673 23.43 -13.23 -22.48
C PHE A 673 22.71 -12.18 -23.34
N SER A 674 21.40 -12.23 -23.30
CA SER A 674 20.54 -11.44 -24.17
C SER A 674 19.16 -11.23 -23.56
N GLU A 675 18.39 -10.38 -24.25
CA GLU A 675 16.96 -10.20 -24.04
C GLU A 675 16.17 -11.52 -24.14
N HIS A 676 16.67 -12.51 -24.90
CA HIS A 676 15.98 -13.77 -25.19
C HIS A 676 16.47 -14.98 -24.37
N SER A 677 17.60 -14.89 -23.66
CA SER A 677 18.19 -15.98 -22.86
C SER A 677 17.21 -16.59 -21.84
N PRO A 678 17.43 -17.80 -21.30
CA PRO A 678 16.50 -18.47 -20.38
C PRO A 678 15.87 -17.56 -19.33
N LYS A 679 14.56 -17.78 -19.06
CA LYS A 679 13.74 -16.92 -18.17
C LYS A 679 14.39 -16.79 -16.80
N ARG A 680 14.89 -17.92 -16.29
CA ARG A 680 15.73 -18.03 -15.09
C ARG A 680 17.17 -18.30 -15.49
N LEU A 681 18.09 -17.67 -14.78
CA LEU A 681 19.51 -17.94 -14.77
C LEU A 681 19.88 -18.81 -13.56
N VAL A 682 19.21 -18.61 -12.43
CA VAL A 682 19.52 -19.25 -11.14
C VAL A 682 18.35 -20.14 -10.68
N PHE A 683 18.67 -21.38 -10.35
CA PHE A 683 17.82 -22.26 -9.56
C PHE A 683 18.15 -22.12 -8.07
N GLU A 684 17.16 -21.79 -7.25
CA GLU A 684 17.30 -21.66 -5.79
C GLU A 684 17.06 -23.03 -5.12
N ALA A 685 18.15 -23.74 -4.83
CA ALA A 685 18.13 -25.05 -4.18
C ALA A 685 17.90 -24.92 -2.67
N GLY A 686 16.64 -24.72 -2.29
CA GLY A 686 16.19 -24.68 -0.89
C GLY A 686 16.14 -26.03 -0.16
N SER A 687 16.67 -27.11 -0.74
CA SER A 687 16.83 -28.42 -0.10
C SER A 687 17.90 -29.28 -0.81
N ALA A 688 18.37 -30.32 -0.13
CA ALA A 688 19.31 -31.32 -0.66
C ALA A 688 18.80 -31.97 -1.96
N GLU A 689 17.52 -32.32 -2.03
CA GLU A 689 16.91 -32.93 -3.22
C GLU A 689 16.85 -31.94 -4.39
N GLY A 690 16.64 -30.65 -4.12
CA GLY A 690 16.70 -29.59 -5.12
C GLY A 690 18.11 -29.44 -5.71
N MET A 691 19.11 -29.41 -4.85
CA MET A 691 20.53 -29.34 -5.22
C MET A 691 20.94 -30.57 -6.06
N LEU A 692 20.58 -31.77 -5.59
CA LEU A 692 20.83 -33.04 -6.25
C LEU A 692 20.15 -33.13 -7.63
N ALA A 693 18.92 -32.62 -7.78
CA ALA A 693 18.23 -32.55 -9.07
C ALA A 693 18.96 -31.63 -10.08
N TRP A 694 19.55 -30.53 -9.62
CA TRP A 694 20.36 -29.66 -10.48
C TRP A 694 21.66 -30.33 -10.94
N PHE A 695 22.40 -30.97 -10.03
CA PHE A 695 23.58 -31.77 -10.41
C PHE A 695 23.23 -33.01 -11.26
N LYS A 696 22.01 -33.54 -11.16
CA LYS A 696 21.47 -34.57 -12.07
C LYS A 696 20.99 -34.00 -13.41
N HIS A 697 21.13 -32.71 -13.67
CA HIS A 697 20.71 -32.02 -14.89
C HIS A 697 19.21 -32.18 -15.18
N GLU A 698 18.40 -32.16 -14.11
CA GLU A 698 16.92 -32.14 -14.15
C GLU A 698 16.38 -30.68 -14.12
N ARG A 699 17.27 -29.71 -14.43
CA ARG A 699 17.09 -28.26 -14.35
C ARG A 699 17.81 -27.60 -15.52
N ASP A 700 17.20 -26.55 -16.07
CA ASP A 700 17.71 -25.81 -17.24
C ASP A 700 18.35 -24.45 -16.85
N GLU A 701 18.39 -24.15 -15.56
CA GLU A 701 19.03 -22.94 -15.02
C GLU A 701 20.57 -23.11 -14.96
N PRO A 702 21.39 -22.26 -15.62
CA PRO A 702 22.84 -22.44 -15.68
C PRO A 702 23.61 -22.20 -14.36
N PHE A 703 22.94 -21.66 -13.33
CA PHE A 703 23.48 -21.52 -11.97
C PHE A 703 22.57 -22.21 -10.96
N CYS A 704 23.17 -22.80 -9.93
CA CYS A 704 22.48 -23.20 -8.71
C CYS A 704 22.95 -22.31 -7.55
N LEU A 705 21.99 -21.71 -6.83
CA LEU A 705 22.23 -21.02 -5.58
C LEU A 705 21.67 -21.88 -4.44
N PHE A 706 22.51 -22.21 -3.46
CA PHE A 706 22.09 -22.90 -2.25
C PHE A 706 22.48 -22.13 -1.00
N GLN A 707 21.66 -22.26 0.04
CA GLN A 707 21.83 -21.62 1.35
C GLN A 707 21.56 -22.65 2.45
N SER A 708 22.42 -22.70 3.46
CA SER A 708 22.22 -23.57 4.62
C SER A 708 21.02 -23.13 5.48
N SER A 709 20.71 -21.83 5.46
CA SER A 709 19.49 -21.26 6.07
C SER A 709 19.11 -19.91 5.43
N PRO A 710 17.86 -19.43 5.58
CA PRO A 710 17.49 -18.09 5.12
C PRO A 710 18.26 -17.01 5.88
N GLY A 711 19.08 -16.24 5.15
CA GLY A 711 19.87 -15.13 5.70
C GLY A 711 21.35 -15.45 5.93
N SER A 712 21.72 -16.73 6.07
CA SER A 712 23.13 -17.12 6.21
C SER A 712 23.92 -17.00 4.90
N SER A 713 25.20 -17.35 4.98
CA SER A 713 26.07 -17.56 3.83
C SER A 713 25.42 -18.41 2.73
N ALA A 714 25.81 -18.12 1.49
CA ALA A 714 25.21 -18.65 0.28
C ALA A 714 26.30 -19.01 -0.72
N THR A 715 26.14 -20.12 -1.44
CA THR A 715 27.14 -20.57 -2.42
C THR A 715 26.51 -20.69 -3.80
N LEU A 716 27.19 -20.15 -4.80
CA LEU A 716 26.78 -20.16 -6.19
C LEU A 716 27.62 -21.19 -6.97
N ALA A 717 26.97 -22.19 -7.56
CA ALA A 717 27.59 -23.22 -8.39
C ALA A 717 27.19 -23.06 -9.87
N PHE A 718 28.15 -23.18 -10.78
CA PHE A 718 27.94 -23.17 -12.24
C PHE A 718 29.08 -23.86 -12.98
N CYS A 719 28.93 -24.10 -14.28
CA CYS A 719 29.95 -24.73 -15.12
C CYS A 719 30.55 -23.73 -16.14
N LEU A 720 31.87 -23.75 -16.27
CA LEU A 720 32.60 -23.06 -17.33
C LEU A 720 33.23 -24.07 -18.31
N LYS A 721 33.47 -23.62 -19.54
CA LYS A 721 34.13 -24.40 -20.60
C LYS A 721 35.28 -23.60 -21.21
N PHE A 722 36.47 -24.20 -21.24
CA PHE A 722 37.66 -23.64 -21.87
C PHE A 722 37.62 -23.74 -23.41
N GLN A 723 38.46 -22.94 -24.07
CA GLN A 723 38.53 -22.88 -25.54
C GLN A 723 38.98 -24.20 -26.21
N ASP A 724 39.70 -25.08 -25.48
CA ASP A 724 40.08 -26.41 -25.95
C ASP A 724 38.94 -27.45 -25.83
N GLY A 725 37.85 -27.10 -25.15
CA GLY A 725 36.67 -27.93 -24.94
C GLY A 725 36.56 -28.55 -23.55
N GLN A 726 37.58 -28.45 -22.69
CA GLN A 726 37.51 -28.92 -21.29
C GLN A 726 36.45 -28.14 -20.49
N CYS A 727 35.82 -28.78 -19.52
CA CYS A 727 34.79 -28.18 -18.66
C CYS A 727 35.16 -28.31 -17.18
N PHE A 728 34.69 -27.37 -16.36
CA PHE A 728 34.89 -27.39 -14.91
C PHE A 728 33.80 -26.65 -14.15
N TRP A 729 33.60 -27.04 -12.89
CA TRP A 729 32.71 -26.37 -11.96
C TRP A 729 33.40 -25.16 -11.30
N VAL A 730 32.61 -24.13 -11.00
CA VAL A 730 33.04 -22.98 -10.19
C VAL A 730 32.07 -22.85 -9.01
N PHE A 731 32.59 -22.92 -7.79
CA PHE A 731 31.82 -22.74 -6.55
C PHE A 731 32.26 -21.44 -5.86
N VAL A 732 31.38 -20.45 -5.83
CA VAL A 732 31.63 -19.14 -5.21
C VAL A 732 30.91 -19.07 -3.86
N HIS A 733 31.65 -19.12 -2.76
CA HIS A 733 31.11 -18.97 -1.41
C HIS A 733 31.00 -17.50 -1.02
N VAL A 734 29.80 -17.04 -0.67
CA VAL A 734 29.56 -15.70 -0.14
C VAL A 734 29.22 -15.85 1.36
N PRO A 735 30.14 -15.45 2.28
CA PRO A 735 29.86 -15.53 3.71
C PRO A 735 28.74 -14.56 4.13
N GLU A 736 28.21 -14.72 5.35
CA GLU A 736 27.11 -13.88 5.88
C GLU A 736 27.54 -12.41 6.03
N ASP A 737 28.78 -12.20 6.46
CA ASP A 737 29.36 -10.90 6.79
C ASP A 737 30.26 -10.33 5.68
N PHE A 738 30.09 -10.75 4.42
CA PHE A 738 30.98 -10.49 3.26
C PHE A 738 31.40 -9.03 2.99
N THR A 739 30.84 -8.05 3.70
CA THR A 739 31.21 -6.63 3.69
C THR A 739 31.89 -6.14 4.99
N SER A 740 31.29 -6.38 6.17
CA SER A 740 31.57 -5.77 7.49
C SER A 740 33.06 -5.72 7.92
N GLU A 741 33.74 -4.57 7.73
CA GLU A 741 35.20 -4.46 7.88
C GLU A 741 35.81 -4.95 9.21
N ASP A 742 35.07 -4.95 10.32
CA ASP A 742 35.57 -5.30 11.67
C ASP A 742 35.88 -6.79 11.89
N SER A 743 35.31 -7.71 11.12
CA SER A 743 35.66 -9.14 11.22
C SER A 743 36.96 -9.45 10.44
N SER A 744 37.57 -10.61 10.71
CA SER A 744 38.71 -11.11 9.93
C SER A 744 38.33 -12.42 9.23
N PRO A 745 37.54 -12.37 8.14
CA PRO A 745 37.13 -13.56 7.41
C PRO A 745 38.38 -14.24 6.85
N SER A 746 38.60 -15.48 7.26
CA SER A 746 39.75 -16.25 6.80
C SER A 746 39.49 -16.71 5.36
N PHE A 747 40.41 -16.39 4.44
CA PHE A 747 40.33 -16.93 3.08
C PHE A 747 40.32 -18.46 3.08
N ALA A 748 41.03 -19.08 4.02
CA ALA A 748 41.02 -20.52 4.22
C ALA A 748 39.64 -21.04 4.64
N GLU A 749 38.87 -20.31 5.44
CA GLU A 749 37.50 -20.68 5.82
C GLU A 749 36.54 -20.55 4.63
N ASP A 750 36.58 -19.45 3.87
CA ASP A 750 35.77 -19.29 2.64
C ASP A 750 36.03 -20.43 1.63
N ILE A 751 37.30 -20.81 1.44
CA ILE A 751 37.71 -21.88 0.51
C ILE A 751 37.41 -23.28 1.08
N GLN A 752 37.45 -23.45 2.40
CA GLN A 752 36.99 -24.66 3.06
C GLN A 752 35.46 -24.81 2.95
N HIS A 753 34.69 -23.72 3.08
CA HIS A 753 33.24 -23.70 2.86
C HIS A 753 32.87 -23.84 1.38
N ALA A 754 33.73 -23.41 0.45
CA ALA A 754 33.58 -23.71 -0.98
C ALA A 754 34.02 -25.14 -1.38
N SER A 755 34.56 -25.95 -0.45
CA SER A 755 35.03 -27.30 -0.76
C SER A 755 33.86 -28.28 -0.93
N PRO A 756 33.82 -29.09 -2.01
CA PRO A 756 32.77 -30.10 -2.22
C PRO A 756 32.57 -31.06 -1.04
N ALA A 757 33.65 -31.40 -0.32
CA ALA A 757 33.59 -32.27 0.85
C ALA A 757 32.82 -31.61 2.03
N SER A 758 33.04 -30.32 2.27
CA SER A 758 32.31 -29.56 3.30
C SER A 758 30.85 -29.29 2.93
N LEU A 759 30.58 -29.18 1.63
CA LEU A 759 29.27 -28.83 1.10
C LEU A 759 28.32 -30.02 0.98
N PHE A 760 28.86 -31.21 0.68
CA PHE A 760 28.09 -32.39 0.31
C PHE A 760 28.41 -33.61 1.20
N ASP A 761 28.87 -33.41 2.44
CA ASP A 761 29.14 -34.48 3.42
C ASP A 761 27.90 -35.38 3.64
N GLU A 762 26.72 -34.78 3.76
CA GLU A 762 25.43 -35.49 3.83
C GLU A 762 24.94 -36.04 2.49
N GLN A 763 25.61 -35.71 1.37
CA GLN A 763 25.11 -35.90 -0.01
C GLN A 763 26.18 -36.47 -0.97
N PRO A 764 26.79 -37.65 -0.67
CA PRO A 764 27.90 -38.22 -1.46
C PRO A 764 27.54 -38.59 -2.91
N GLU A 765 26.25 -38.66 -3.27
CA GLU A 765 25.81 -38.75 -4.67
C GLU A 765 26.32 -37.55 -5.50
N ILE A 766 26.34 -36.34 -4.93
CA ILE A 766 26.78 -35.13 -5.64
C ILE A 766 28.27 -35.22 -5.98
N LEU A 767 29.10 -35.70 -5.05
CA LEU A 767 30.54 -35.92 -5.28
C LEU A 767 30.80 -36.88 -6.46
N SER A 768 29.89 -37.83 -6.69
CA SER A 768 29.95 -38.73 -7.85
C SER A 768 29.54 -38.04 -9.16
N LEU A 769 28.52 -37.17 -9.11
CA LEU A 769 28.05 -36.40 -10.27
C LEU A 769 29.07 -35.34 -10.74
N LEU A 770 29.88 -34.77 -9.84
CA LEU A 770 30.91 -33.80 -10.21
C LEU A 770 31.90 -34.35 -11.25
N VAL A 771 32.30 -35.62 -11.10
CA VAL A 771 33.24 -36.30 -12.01
C VAL A 771 32.59 -36.88 -13.27
N GLU A 772 31.26 -36.82 -13.40
CA GLU A 772 30.55 -37.17 -14.64
C GLU A 772 30.55 -36.03 -15.68
N LEU A 773 31.11 -34.85 -15.35
CA LEU A 773 31.17 -33.70 -16.25
C LEU A 773 31.98 -34.01 -17.53
N PRO A 774 31.41 -33.77 -18.74
CA PRO A 774 32.11 -34.03 -20.00
C PRO A 774 33.40 -33.23 -20.12
N HIS A 775 34.50 -33.93 -20.39
CA HIS A 775 35.84 -33.34 -20.52
C HIS A 775 36.29 -32.55 -19.27
N LEU A 776 36.00 -33.09 -18.07
CA LEU A 776 36.46 -32.57 -16.78
C LEU A 776 37.93 -32.13 -16.83
N SER A 777 38.20 -30.86 -16.53
CA SER A 777 39.55 -30.32 -16.51
C SER A 777 40.33 -30.79 -15.27
N PRO A 778 41.52 -31.40 -15.40
CA PRO A 778 42.32 -31.81 -14.25
C PRO A 778 43.06 -30.66 -13.56
N ASP A 779 43.21 -29.52 -14.24
CA ASP A 779 43.98 -28.37 -13.74
C ASP A 779 43.32 -27.71 -12.52
N VAL A 780 41.99 -27.85 -12.40
CA VAL A 780 41.17 -27.46 -11.24
C VAL A 780 40.95 -28.61 -10.22
N GLY A 781 41.86 -29.59 -10.20
CA GLY A 781 41.87 -30.67 -9.21
C GLY A 781 40.95 -31.86 -9.53
N PRO A 782 40.91 -32.89 -8.66
CA PRO A 782 40.38 -34.22 -8.99
C PRO A 782 38.85 -34.29 -9.15
N LEU A 783 38.12 -33.30 -8.62
CA LEU A 783 36.66 -33.15 -8.82
C LEU A 783 36.32 -32.08 -9.88
N GLY A 784 37.35 -31.46 -10.48
CA GLY A 784 37.23 -30.35 -11.42
C GLY A 784 36.43 -29.16 -10.87
N VAL A 785 36.76 -28.70 -9.66
CA VAL A 785 36.04 -27.59 -8.98
C VAL A 785 37.01 -26.46 -8.63
N LEU A 786 36.83 -25.30 -9.26
CA LEU A 786 37.47 -24.06 -8.83
C LEU A 786 36.70 -23.50 -7.63
N ARG A 787 37.36 -23.47 -6.47
CA ARG A 787 36.84 -22.92 -5.21
C ARG A 787 37.10 -21.42 -5.17
N VAL A 788 36.09 -20.60 -4.89
CA VAL A 788 36.21 -19.13 -4.95
C VAL A 788 35.63 -18.48 -3.69
N SER A 789 36.38 -17.59 -3.06
CA SER A 789 35.81 -16.65 -2.08
C SER A 789 35.10 -15.50 -2.80
N GLY A 790 33.85 -15.28 -2.40
CA GLY A 790 33.02 -14.13 -2.77
C GLY A 790 33.14 -12.92 -1.84
N SER A 791 34.03 -12.94 -0.83
CA SER A 791 34.18 -11.82 0.11
C SER A 791 34.97 -10.65 -0.51
N PHE A 792 34.51 -9.41 -0.28
CA PHE A 792 35.17 -8.21 -0.82
C PHE A 792 36.55 -7.94 -0.22
N ARG A 793 36.86 -8.52 0.94
CA ARG A 793 38.03 -8.14 1.76
C ARG A 793 39.30 -8.91 1.39
N VAL A 794 39.14 -9.99 0.65
CA VAL A 794 40.22 -10.96 0.33
C VAL A 794 41.24 -10.42 -0.68
N GLU A 795 40.97 -9.26 -1.30
CA GLU A 795 41.98 -8.49 -2.05
C GLU A 795 43.17 -8.01 -1.17
N LYS A 796 43.07 -8.09 0.17
CA LYS A 796 44.13 -7.71 1.13
C LYS A 796 44.91 -8.88 1.72
N SER A 797 44.49 -10.14 1.51
CA SER A 797 45.16 -11.34 2.06
C SER A 797 46.50 -11.59 1.37
N SER A 798 47.53 -11.98 2.12
CA SER A 798 48.80 -12.41 1.52
C SER A 798 48.71 -13.85 1.02
N GLU A 799 49.61 -14.22 0.11
CA GLU A 799 49.70 -15.59 -0.43
C GLU A 799 50.01 -16.63 0.66
N ASP A 800 50.58 -16.20 1.80
CA ASP A 800 50.84 -17.05 2.99
C ASP A 800 49.55 -17.49 3.73
N SER A 801 48.43 -16.80 3.50
CA SER A 801 47.13 -17.12 4.11
C SER A 801 46.32 -18.18 3.36
N ILE A 802 46.86 -18.65 2.23
CA ILE A 802 46.21 -19.62 1.34
C ILE A 802 46.49 -21.04 1.86
N PRO A 803 45.48 -21.93 1.96
CA PRO A 803 45.72 -23.33 2.31
C PRO A 803 46.76 -23.97 1.39
N SER A 804 47.77 -24.64 1.96
CA SER A 804 48.85 -25.31 1.21
C SER A 804 48.41 -26.59 0.45
N GLU A 805 47.10 -26.76 0.28
CA GLU A 805 46.48 -27.80 -0.52
C GLU A 805 46.86 -27.63 -2.00
N HIS A 806 46.99 -28.75 -2.72
CA HIS A 806 47.40 -28.73 -4.12
C HIS A 806 46.24 -28.46 -5.11
N GLN A 807 45.08 -28.00 -4.61
CA GLN A 807 43.89 -27.68 -5.40
C GLN A 807 43.73 -26.16 -5.51
N PRO A 808 43.56 -25.59 -6.73
CA PRO A 808 43.47 -24.15 -6.89
C PRO A 808 42.30 -23.53 -6.13
N ALA A 809 42.54 -22.32 -5.67
CA ALA A 809 41.58 -21.44 -5.02
C ALA A 809 41.58 -20.09 -5.75
N ALA A 810 40.51 -19.32 -5.63
CA ALA A 810 40.45 -17.99 -6.23
C ALA A 810 39.66 -16.99 -5.39
N ILE A 811 39.81 -15.72 -5.74
CA ILE A 811 39.01 -14.61 -5.22
C ILE A 811 38.40 -13.85 -6.38
N LEU A 812 37.27 -13.18 -6.16
CA LEU A 812 36.65 -12.37 -7.20
C LEU A 812 37.57 -11.22 -7.65
N ASN A 813 37.74 -11.07 -8.96
CA ASN A 813 38.30 -9.86 -9.55
C ASN A 813 37.20 -8.79 -9.65
N ILE A 814 36.87 -8.22 -8.49
CA ILE A 814 35.79 -7.24 -8.29
C ILE A 814 35.87 -6.08 -9.31
N THR A 815 37.06 -5.54 -9.58
CA THR A 815 37.27 -4.45 -10.54
C THR A 815 36.90 -4.84 -11.97
N SER A 816 37.29 -6.01 -12.44
CA SER A 816 36.95 -6.47 -13.80
C SER A 816 35.47 -6.89 -13.91
N LEU A 817 34.88 -7.43 -12.84
CA LEU A 817 33.43 -7.68 -12.78
C LEU A 817 32.60 -6.39 -12.79
N GLU A 818 33.11 -5.27 -12.28
CA GLU A 818 32.50 -3.95 -12.52
C GLU A 818 32.54 -3.55 -13.99
N GLU A 819 33.67 -3.73 -14.65
CA GLU A 819 33.83 -3.35 -16.06
C GLU A 819 32.98 -4.21 -16.98
N ALA A 820 32.78 -5.49 -16.66
CA ALA A 820 31.78 -6.33 -17.30
C ALA A 820 30.35 -5.82 -16.99
N GLY A 821 30.03 -5.53 -15.73
CA GLY A 821 28.73 -4.97 -15.33
C GLY A 821 28.37 -3.65 -16.04
N LYS A 822 29.35 -2.76 -16.24
CA LYS A 822 29.22 -1.49 -16.98
C LYS A 822 28.94 -1.69 -18.47
N ARG A 823 29.23 -2.87 -19.05
CA ARG A 823 28.88 -3.23 -20.44
C ARG A 823 27.45 -3.75 -20.58
N ILE A 824 26.79 -4.14 -19.48
CA ILE A 824 25.41 -4.62 -19.51
C ILE A 824 24.47 -3.46 -19.87
N SER A 825 23.85 -3.55 -21.05
CA SER A 825 22.85 -2.57 -21.49
C SER A 825 21.64 -2.58 -20.55
N GLN A 826 21.45 -1.46 -19.83
CA GLN A 826 20.30 -1.30 -18.95
C GLN A 826 18.97 -1.39 -19.71
N ASP A 827 18.91 -0.95 -20.97
CA ASP A 827 17.72 -1.11 -21.81
C ASP A 827 17.45 -2.58 -22.19
N MET A 828 18.49 -3.41 -22.31
CA MET A 828 18.33 -4.86 -22.46
C MET A 828 17.79 -5.48 -21.16
N LEU A 829 18.29 -5.08 -19.98
CA LEU A 829 17.75 -5.55 -18.69
C LEU A 829 16.27 -5.16 -18.51
N MET A 830 15.89 -3.93 -18.86
CA MET A 830 14.51 -3.44 -18.80
C MET A 830 13.58 -4.24 -19.72
N ARG A 831 13.98 -4.52 -20.96
CA ARG A 831 13.19 -5.38 -21.87
C ARG A 831 13.19 -6.85 -21.43
N ARG A 832 14.29 -7.36 -20.86
CA ARG A 832 14.36 -8.70 -20.26
C ARG A 832 13.38 -8.84 -19.08
N LEU A 833 13.27 -7.84 -18.20
CA LEU A 833 12.25 -7.77 -17.14
C LEU A 833 10.83 -7.76 -17.72
N ALA A 834 10.55 -6.85 -18.66
CA ALA A 834 9.25 -6.75 -19.32
C ALA A 834 8.79 -8.06 -19.98
N ARG A 835 9.72 -8.76 -20.64
CA ARG A 835 9.49 -10.11 -21.15
C ARG A 835 9.18 -11.09 -20.00
N ILE A 836 10.02 -11.15 -18.96
CA ILE A 836 9.83 -12.07 -17.81
C ILE A 836 8.45 -11.91 -17.16
N PHE A 837 7.92 -10.68 -17.03
CA PHE A 837 6.55 -10.46 -16.55
C PHE A 837 5.49 -10.99 -17.52
N SER A 838 5.73 -10.85 -18.83
CA SER A 838 4.85 -11.31 -19.90
C SER A 838 4.90 -12.83 -20.15
N ASP A 839 5.87 -13.52 -19.56
CA ASP A 839 6.21 -14.93 -19.80
C ASP A 839 5.78 -15.88 -18.65
N ASP A 840 5.13 -15.36 -17.62
CA ASP A 840 4.81 -16.05 -16.35
C ASP A 840 3.47 -16.81 -16.38
N THR A 841 3.19 -17.48 -17.51
CA THR A 841 1.85 -17.94 -17.93
C THR A 841 1.35 -19.26 -17.33
N GLY A 842 2.03 -19.83 -16.32
CA GLY A 842 1.49 -20.99 -15.60
C GLY A 842 2.42 -21.65 -14.58
N ASP A 843 3.61 -22.10 -14.99
CA ASP A 843 4.42 -23.04 -14.18
C ASP A 843 4.88 -22.48 -12.83
N SER A 844 5.07 -21.17 -12.70
CA SER A 844 5.41 -20.53 -11.43
C SER A 844 4.32 -20.65 -10.36
N LEU A 845 3.04 -20.69 -10.75
CA LEU A 845 1.91 -20.59 -9.82
C LEU A 845 1.78 -21.84 -8.92
N ARG A 846 2.15 -23.02 -9.42
CA ARG A 846 2.12 -24.29 -8.66
C ARG A 846 3.10 -24.34 -7.48
N HIS A 847 4.00 -23.36 -7.36
CA HIS A 847 4.91 -23.20 -6.22
C HIS A 847 4.73 -21.88 -5.45
N ARG A 848 3.70 -21.07 -5.78
CA ARG A 848 3.47 -19.77 -5.11
C ARG A 848 2.63 -19.81 -3.84
N GLN A 849 1.91 -20.89 -3.54
CA GLN A 849 1.24 -20.99 -2.24
C GLN A 849 2.29 -21.23 -1.14
N PRO A 850 2.53 -20.28 -0.22
CA PRO A 850 3.16 -20.65 1.04
C PRO A 850 2.23 -21.66 1.72
N ARG A 851 2.79 -22.73 2.31
CA ARG A 851 2.01 -23.53 3.27
C ARG A 851 1.52 -22.58 4.35
N GLN A 852 0.22 -22.31 4.40
CA GLN A 852 -0.38 -21.79 5.63
C GLN A 852 -0.09 -22.85 6.69
N LEU A 853 0.76 -22.51 7.67
CA LEU A 853 0.80 -23.30 8.89
C LEU A 853 -0.54 -23.10 9.57
N GLU A 854 -1.44 -24.08 9.41
CA GLU A 854 -2.64 -24.17 10.24
C GLU A 854 -2.19 -24.04 11.69
N SER A 855 -2.65 -22.98 12.35
CA SER A 855 -2.19 -22.60 13.69
C SER A 855 -2.80 -23.55 14.73
N SER A 856 -2.21 -24.75 14.80
CA SER A 856 -2.66 -25.87 15.63
C SER A 856 -2.89 -25.40 17.05
N SER A 857 -4.16 -25.21 17.41
CA SER A 857 -4.52 -24.47 18.60
C SER A 857 -4.05 -25.26 19.84
N PRO A 858 -3.35 -24.63 20.80
CA PRO A 858 -2.69 -25.36 21.88
C PRO A 858 -3.72 -26.07 22.75
N SER A 859 -3.84 -27.39 22.55
CA SER A 859 -4.81 -28.21 23.25
C SER A 859 -4.54 -28.18 24.76
N ARG A 860 -5.43 -27.50 25.51
CA ARG A 860 -5.36 -27.38 26.97
C ARG A 860 -5.51 -28.75 27.62
N LYS A 861 -4.38 -29.43 27.86
CA LYS A 861 -4.31 -30.66 28.68
C LYS A 861 -4.88 -30.37 30.07
N SER A 862 -6.10 -30.83 30.34
CA SER A 862 -6.82 -30.54 31.57
C SER A 862 -6.22 -31.29 32.77
N GLY A 863 -5.71 -30.53 33.74
CA GLY A 863 -5.09 -31.07 34.96
C GLY A 863 -6.10 -31.79 35.85
N ARG A 864 -5.95 -33.11 35.96
CA ARG A 864 -6.83 -34.02 36.74
C ARG A 864 -6.70 -33.80 38.27
N ARG A 865 -7.39 -32.81 38.83
CA ARG A 865 -7.58 -32.66 40.30
C ARG A 865 -8.84 -33.36 40.81
N LYS A 866 -8.80 -33.80 42.08
CA LYS A 866 -9.84 -34.62 42.75
C LYS A 866 -10.64 -33.80 43.79
N ARG A 867 -11.93 -34.14 43.92
CA ARG A 867 -12.79 -34.07 45.14
C ARG A 867 -12.96 -32.73 45.89
N SER A 868 -14.15 -32.14 45.72
CA SER A 868 -15.11 -31.75 46.78
C SER A 868 -16.42 -31.34 46.09
N SER A 869 -17.54 -32.07 46.17
CA SER A 869 -18.46 -32.34 47.30
C SER A 869 -19.37 -31.15 47.65
N GLY A 870 -20.65 -31.23 47.28
CA GLY A 870 -21.67 -30.18 47.41
C GLY A 870 -22.01 -29.53 46.05
N GLY A 871 -23.24 -29.56 45.52
CA GLY A 871 -24.42 -30.35 45.91
C GLY A 871 -25.68 -29.52 46.14
N PHE A 872 -26.48 -29.28 45.08
CA PHE A 872 -27.90 -28.95 45.18
C PHE A 872 -28.68 -29.41 43.94
N THR A 873 -30.00 -29.59 44.09
CA THR A 873 -30.96 -30.16 43.13
C THR A 873 -31.55 -29.10 42.18
N SER A 874 -31.60 -29.30 40.85
CA SER A 874 -32.53 -30.13 40.05
C SER A 874 -33.92 -29.51 39.78
N THR A 875 -34.15 -29.08 38.53
CA THR A 875 -35.43 -28.88 37.78
C THR A 875 -35.10 -28.31 36.38
N THR A 876 -35.67 -28.68 35.23
CA THR A 876 -36.56 -29.79 34.84
C THR A 876 -36.37 -30.13 33.33
N ARG A 877 -36.81 -31.32 32.91
CA ARG A 877 -37.06 -31.81 31.52
C ARG A 877 -37.87 -30.78 30.67
N VAL A 878 -37.97 -30.84 29.34
CA VAL A 878 -38.37 -31.92 28.40
C VAL A 878 -37.79 -31.58 27.00
N SER A 879 -37.12 -32.51 26.28
CA SER A 879 -37.58 -33.25 25.07
C SER A 879 -38.27 -32.40 23.96
N THR A 880 -38.09 -32.67 22.66
CA THR A 880 -38.15 -34.01 22.02
C THR A 880 -37.33 -34.11 20.72
N ARG A 881 -36.94 -35.34 20.36
CA ARG A 881 -36.29 -35.72 19.08
C ARG A 881 -37.24 -35.55 17.88
N LEU A 882 -36.67 -35.34 16.69
CA LEU A 882 -37.19 -35.95 15.46
C LEU A 882 -36.03 -36.53 14.61
N ARG A 883 -36.32 -37.53 13.76
CA ARG A 883 -35.31 -38.43 13.17
C ARG A 883 -35.79 -39.07 11.86
N SER A 884 -35.36 -38.55 10.71
CA SER A 884 -35.39 -39.26 9.41
C SER A 884 -34.22 -38.74 8.56
N LYS A 885 -33.24 -39.51 8.08
CA LYS A 885 -33.23 -40.68 7.15
C LYS A 885 -33.49 -40.33 5.67
N ARG A 886 -32.44 -40.58 4.87
CA ARG A 886 -32.39 -41.01 3.45
C ARG A 886 -33.29 -40.30 2.42
N GLN A 887 -32.65 -39.78 1.38
CA GLN A 887 -32.75 -40.45 0.07
C GLN A 887 -31.48 -40.26 -0.77
N THR A 888 -31.17 -41.24 -1.60
CA THR A 888 -30.03 -41.29 -2.54
C THR A 888 -30.56 -41.86 -3.85
N VAL A 889 -30.51 -41.11 -4.95
CA VAL A 889 -30.91 -41.59 -6.29
C VAL A 889 -29.98 -41.03 -7.36
N ASN A 890 -29.16 -41.94 -7.91
CA ASN A 890 -28.70 -42.12 -9.28
C ASN A 890 -28.52 -40.91 -10.24
N ALA A 891 -27.36 -40.93 -10.92
CA ALA A 891 -27.18 -40.33 -12.24
C ALA A 891 -27.76 -41.25 -13.37
N PRO A 892 -27.84 -40.76 -14.62
CA PRO A 892 -27.73 -41.59 -15.80
C PRO A 892 -26.39 -41.39 -16.54
N SER A 893 -25.86 -42.47 -17.11
CA SER A 893 -24.65 -42.49 -17.94
C SER A 893 -24.93 -42.20 -19.41
N GLY A 894 -24.05 -41.46 -20.09
CA GLY A 894 -24.02 -41.34 -21.56
C GLY A 894 -22.66 -41.79 -22.11
N SER A 895 -22.64 -42.86 -22.90
CA SER A 895 -21.42 -43.48 -23.45
C SER A 895 -21.26 -43.23 -24.94
N GLY A 896 -20.05 -42.84 -25.39
CA GLY A 896 -19.73 -42.69 -26.83
C GLY A 896 -18.23 -42.68 -27.10
N SER A 897 -17.76 -43.60 -27.95
CA SER A 897 -16.36 -43.77 -28.40
C SER A 897 -16.36 -44.73 -29.61
N PRO A 898 -15.23 -44.92 -30.33
CA PRO A 898 -14.40 -43.90 -31.01
C PRO A 898 -14.23 -44.25 -32.51
N GLY A 899 -13.65 -43.36 -33.34
CA GLY A 899 -13.33 -43.72 -34.74
C GLY A 899 -12.68 -42.62 -35.62
N PRO A 900 -11.42 -42.80 -36.08
CA PRO A 900 -10.79 -42.08 -37.21
C PRO A 900 -10.94 -42.92 -38.52
N PRO A 901 -10.28 -42.66 -39.69
CA PRO A 901 -9.25 -41.65 -39.98
C PRO A 901 -9.39 -40.92 -41.36
N ASP A 902 -8.33 -40.18 -41.71
CA ASP A 902 -7.57 -40.23 -42.98
C ASP A 902 -7.35 -38.92 -43.79
N SER A 903 -6.15 -38.88 -44.34
CA SER A 903 -5.36 -37.84 -44.99
C SER A 903 -5.85 -37.27 -46.33
N LYS A 904 -5.29 -36.11 -46.71
CA LYS A 904 -4.63 -35.96 -48.03
C LYS A 904 -3.64 -34.78 -48.13
N LYS A 905 -2.64 -34.99 -49.00
CA LYS A 905 -1.56 -34.06 -49.36
C LYS A 905 -2.03 -32.99 -50.35
N ARG A 906 -1.41 -31.80 -50.33
CA ARG A 906 -1.18 -31.05 -51.59
C ARG A 906 0.10 -30.19 -51.57
N ARG A 907 1.02 -30.47 -52.48
CA ARG A 907 2.14 -29.57 -52.86
C ARG A 907 1.65 -28.51 -53.84
N ARG A 908 2.26 -27.33 -53.84
CA ARG A 908 2.75 -26.71 -55.08
C ARG A 908 3.91 -25.73 -54.80
N ASN A 909 4.83 -25.66 -55.75
CA ASN A 909 5.93 -24.69 -55.75
C ASN A 909 5.47 -23.41 -56.46
N ASN A 910 6.16 -22.29 -56.20
CA ASN A 910 6.79 -21.49 -57.26
C ASN A 910 7.88 -20.59 -56.64
N ALA A 911 8.70 -19.96 -57.47
CA ALA A 911 9.95 -19.32 -57.05
C ALA A 911 10.27 -18.04 -57.85
N SER A 912 11.42 -17.43 -57.51
CA SER A 912 12.22 -16.45 -58.26
C SER A 912 11.93 -14.95 -58.06
N GLY A 913 13.04 -14.17 -58.09
CA GLY A 913 13.09 -12.71 -58.11
C GLY A 913 13.03 -12.02 -56.73
N SER A 914 13.84 -10.99 -56.45
CA SER A 914 15.11 -10.57 -57.07
C SER A 914 15.89 -9.69 -56.07
N ALA A 915 17.22 -9.82 -56.02
CA ALA A 915 18.05 -8.87 -55.26
C ALA A 915 18.42 -7.66 -56.13
N HIS A 916 18.37 -6.44 -55.56
CA HIS A 916 19.03 -5.27 -56.16
C HIS A 916 19.53 -4.29 -55.09
N THR A 917 20.85 -4.13 -55.03
CA THR A 917 21.56 -3.09 -54.27
C THR A 917 21.60 -1.78 -55.05
N ARG A 918 21.44 -0.61 -54.40
CA ARG A 918 22.04 0.66 -54.88
C ARG A 918 22.17 1.77 -53.83
N LYS A 919 23.39 2.28 -53.74
CA LYS A 919 23.89 3.60 -53.30
C LYS A 919 25.06 3.94 -54.24
N PRO A 920 25.59 5.18 -54.33
CA PRO A 920 25.12 6.45 -53.78
C PRO A 920 24.93 7.50 -54.91
N ASP A 921 25.07 8.79 -54.57
CA ASP A 921 25.52 9.99 -55.36
C ASP A 921 24.57 11.19 -55.08
N THR A 922 24.95 12.29 -54.41
CA THR A 922 26.00 13.34 -54.56
C THR A 922 25.70 14.43 -55.61
N GLY A 923 25.63 15.70 -55.16
CA GLY A 923 25.85 16.90 -56.00
C GLY A 923 24.74 17.97 -55.99
N GLY A 924 25.13 19.26 -56.03
CA GLY A 924 24.22 20.43 -56.14
C GLY A 924 23.90 21.12 -54.79
N SER A 925 24.54 22.19 -54.30
CA SER A 925 25.29 23.34 -54.85
C SER A 925 24.42 24.48 -55.44
N GLY A 926 24.16 25.54 -54.66
CA GLY A 926 23.56 26.79 -55.13
C GLY A 926 23.25 27.78 -53.99
N PRO A 927 23.33 29.12 -54.16
CA PRO A 927 23.81 29.96 -53.06
C PRO A 927 22.97 31.20 -52.67
N GLY A 928 23.05 31.53 -51.39
CA GLY A 928 23.24 32.92 -50.93
C GLY A 928 22.02 33.81 -50.70
N THR A 929 21.99 34.46 -49.53
CA THR A 929 22.01 35.94 -49.43
C THR A 929 22.32 36.38 -48.01
N SER A 930 22.87 37.58 -47.87
CA SER A 930 23.22 38.21 -46.60
C SER A 930 22.22 39.31 -46.22
N ASN A 931 22.00 39.55 -44.93
CA ASN A 931 21.98 40.93 -44.46
C ASN A 931 22.26 41.09 -42.96
N THR A 932 22.67 42.29 -42.57
CA THR A 932 23.02 42.66 -41.19
C THR A 932 22.12 43.77 -40.66
N LYS A 933 21.91 43.81 -39.34
CA LYS A 933 22.05 45.02 -38.49
C LYS A 933 21.87 44.70 -37.01
N ALA A 934 22.29 45.64 -36.16
CA ALA A 934 22.35 45.48 -34.70
C ALA A 934 21.83 46.72 -33.96
N THR A 935 21.36 46.52 -32.73
CA THR A 935 21.30 47.48 -31.60
C THR A 935 20.82 46.66 -30.37
N ALA A 936 21.56 46.43 -29.29
CA ALA A 936 22.30 47.31 -28.35
C ALA A 936 21.40 48.03 -27.34
N GLY A 937 21.53 47.74 -26.03
CA GLY A 937 20.69 48.39 -25.00
C GLY A 937 20.86 47.99 -23.53
N ARG A 938 21.96 48.37 -22.87
CA ARG A 938 22.14 48.51 -21.38
C ARG A 938 22.14 47.19 -20.55
N ARG A 939 22.73 47.11 -19.33
CA ARG A 939 23.38 48.13 -18.45
C ARG A 939 24.49 47.53 -17.54
N LEU A 940 25.44 48.38 -17.12
CA LEU A 940 26.44 48.19 -16.04
C LEU A 940 25.86 48.72 -14.68
N ASN A 941 26.42 48.62 -13.46
CA ASN A 941 27.71 48.22 -12.83
C ASN A 941 27.40 47.90 -11.31
N LYS A 942 28.31 47.79 -10.32
CA LYS A 942 29.54 47.02 -10.02
C LYS A 942 30.13 47.54 -8.66
N VAL A 943 30.98 46.76 -7.95
CA VAL A 943 31.78 47.11 -6.71
C VAL A 943 30.93 47.46 -5.45
N THR A 944 31.36 47.42 -4.17
CA THR A 944 32.59 47.09 -3.36
C THR A 944 32.07 46.72 -1.93
N ALA A 945 32.54 45.77 -1.08
CA ALA A 945 33.84 45.35 -0.51
C ALA A 945 34.21 45.98 0.87
N VAL A 946 35.01 45.26 1.72
CA VAL A 946 35.61 45.66 3.04
C VAL A 946 34.63 45.72 4.24
N ALA A 947 34.90 45.36 5.52
CA ALA A 947 35.78 44.41 6.29
C ALA A 947 35.26 44.42 7.79
N THR A 948 35.73 43.77 8.87
CA THR A 948 36.88 42.90 9.30
C THR A 948 36.34 41.99 10.46
N GLY A 949 37.02 41.33 11.43
CA GLY A 949 38.42 41.13 11.88
C GLY A 949 38.53 40.45 13.29
N HIS A 950 39.76 40.21 13.79
CA HIS A 950 40.16 39.63 15.10
C HIS A 950 39.93 38.11 15.39
N ALA A 951 40.65 37.55 16.38
CA ALA A 951 40.93 36.11 16.52
C ALA A 951 41.42 35.68 17.94
N SER A 952 41.66 34.36 18.12
CA SER A 952 42.37 33.66 19.23
C SER A 952 41.46 33.13 20.39
N PRO A 953 41.90 32.19 21.27
CA PRO A 953 41.38 30.80 21.17
C PRO A 953 41.04 30.07 22.51
N GLY A 954 40.41 28.87 22.43
CA GLY A 954 40.58 27.83 23.47
C GLY A 954 39.41 26.86 23.74
N VAL A 955 39.76 25.56 23.86
CA VAL A 955 39.06 24.46 24.57
C VAL A 955 37.70 23.97 23.99
N PRO A 956 37.48 22.64 23.81
CA PRO A 956 36.25 22.07 23.22
C PRO A 956 35.22 21.57 24.25
N PRO A 957 33.96 21.40 23.81
CA PRO A 957 33.17 20.23 24.24
C PRO A 957 32.39 19.54 23.10
N SER A 958 32.42 18.20 23.12
CA SER A 958 31.47 17.22 22.54
C SER A 958 30.34 17.70 21.60
N GLU A 959 30.41 17.29 20.33
CA GLU A 959 29.27 17.31 19.39
C GLU A 959 28.40 16.03 19.51
N PRO A 960 27.07 16.15 19.63
CA PRO A 960 26.12 15.13 19.19
C PRO A 960 25.72 15.37 17.71
N PRO A 961 25.34 14.33 16.94
CA PRO A 961 25.08 14.48 15.51
C PRO A 961 23.73 15.16 15.22
N GLU A 962 23.75 16.46 14.89
CA GLU A 962 22.58 17.13 14.30
C GLU A 962 22.34 16.67 12.85
N ASN A 963 21.23 15.98 12.59
CA ASN A 963 20.72 15.79 11.24
C ASN A 963 19.18 15.70 11.21
N ALA A 964 18.52 16.84 11.46
CA ALA A 964 17.07 16.96 11.55
C ALA A 964 16.45 17.78 10.39
N SER A 965 16.14 17.09 9.29
CA SER A 965 14.95 17.31 8.46
C SER A 965 14.54 18.75 8.06
N ARG A 966 14.88 19.16 6.82
CA ARG A 966 14.23 20.29 6.12
C ARG A 966 13.12 19.84 5.15
N TYR A 967 11.94 19.46 5.65
CA TYR A 967 10.76 19.25 4.79
C TYR A 967 10.21 20.60 4.28
N ASN A 968 10.03 20.71 2.96
CA ASN A 968 9.41 21.87 2.30
C ASN A 968 8.27 21.40 1.36
N LEU A 969 7.01 21.42 1.84
CA LEU A 969 5.85 21.09 1.02
C LEU A 969 5.56 22.20 -0.03
N ARG A 970 6.17 22.09 -1.21
CA ARG A 970 5.84 22.95 -2.37
C ARG A 970 4.53 22.53 -3.03
N LYS A 971 3.39 22.90 -2.41
CA LYS A 971 2.08 22.87 -3.09
C LYS A 971 2.05 23.88 -4.24
N ARG A 972 2.17 23.41 -5.49
CA ARG A 972 1.95 24.23 -6.70
C ARG A 972 0.45 24.50 -6.89
N ILE A 973 -0.06 25.56 -6.28
CA ILE A 973 -1.37 26.13 -6.64
C ILE A 973 -1.15 27.14 -7.77
N ARG A 974 -1.64 26.84 -8.98
CA ARG A 974 -1.82 27.87 -10.02
C ARG A 974 -3.12 28.62 -9.70
N LEU A 975 -3.00 29.83 -9.18
CA LEU A 975 -4.11 30.78 -9.16
C LEU A 975 -4.25 31.42 -10.56
N PRO A 976 -5.47 31.66 -11.07
CA PRO A 976 -5.66 32.58 -12.18
C PRO A 976 -5.22 33.98 -11.77
N ARG A 977 -4.73 34.77 -12.72
CA ARG A 977 -4.52 36.22 -12.55
C ARG A 977 -5.76 36.98 -13.01
N PRO A 978 -6.00 38.19 -12.48
CA PRO A 978 -7.09 39.06 -12.92
C PRO A 978 -6.88 39.56 -14.35
#